data_AF-A0A7R9D5M7-F1
#
_entry.id   AF-A0A7R9D5M7-F1
#
_cell.length_a   1.000
_cell.length_b   1.000
_cell.length_c   1.000
_cell.angle_alpha   90.00
_cell.angle_beta   90.00
_cell.angle_gamma   90.00
#
_symmetry.space_group_name_H-M   'P 1'
#
loop_
_entity.id
_entity.type
_entity.pdbx_description
1 polymer ?
#
loop_
_entity_poly.entity_id
_entity_poly.type
_entity_poly.pdbx_seq_one_letter_code
_entity_poly.pdbx_strand_id
1 'polypeptide(L)'
;MCYTNYICVFRFYFVGDEDLLEIIGNSKNVARLQKHFKKMFAGVAAILLNEDNTVITGMASREGEEVVFAESVSTVEHPKINEWLSLVESQMRFTLASSLAQAVQDIKQFKDGAIDPKAYMLWCDKYQAQIVVLAAQILWSEDVEAALHLISTAGDQKVTPLEHVLQNVESTLNILADSVLQEQPPLRRRKLEHLINEFVHKRTVTRRLISRRITSPKAFEWLCEMRFYFDPRQTEVLQQLTIHMANAKFLYGFEYLGVQDRLVQTPLTDRCYLTMTQALEARLGGSPFGPAGTGKTESVKALGHQLGRFVLVFNCDETFDFQAMGRIFVGLCQVGAWGCFDEFNRLEERMLSAVSQQVQTIQEALKSAQEGKKEGSKCTCLFQLKPIEGDNALQMKDDYSNTCYNQTNVLFAGISVELVGKQVRVSTDMAIFITMNPGYAGRSNLPDNLKKLFRSLAMTKPDRQLIAEVMLFSQGFRSAEKLACKIVPFFKLCDEQLSNQSHYDFGLRALKSVLVSAGNVKRDRIMKIKENMKLRGETNIDEASIAENLPEQEILIQSVCETMVPKLVAEDIPLLFSLLSDVFPNVGYTRAEMAGQSISYSTRDKCMLCTGLKEQIRKVCQEEYLVCGEGEEQGGAWMEKVLQLYQICNLNHGLMMVGPSGSGKSTAWKILLKALERFEGTEGVAHVIDPKAISKEALYGVLDPNTREWTDGLFTHILRKIIDNVRGEINKRQWIIFDGDVDPEWVENLNSVLDDNKLLTLPNGERLSLPPNVRVMFEVQDLKYATLATVSRCGMVWFSEDVLSTEMIFENYMSRLRNIPLEEADEDSGFGKKSDNKEDILSPALQVQNDVSNILQSYFAPDGLVVRCLEFGMTQEHIMDFTRLRALSSLFSMLNQGVRNVLQYNHAHSDFPLPNEQLERYIPKCLVYALLWSFAGDAKLKVRSDMGDFIRSVTTVPLPPTSNVPIIDYEVSITGEWSPWSNKVPQIEVETHKVAAPDIVVPTLDTVRHESLLYTWLAEHKPLVLCGPPGSGKTMTLFSALRALPDMEVVGLNFSSATTPELLLKTFDHYCEYRKTPNGVVLSPVQLGKWLVLFCDEINLPDMDQYGTQRVISFLRQLVEHRGFFRASDQAWVSLERIQFVGACNPPTDPGRKPLSHRFLRHVPVIYVDYPGETSLKQASPRK
;
A
#
# COMPACT_ATOMS: atom_id res chain seq x y z
N MET A 1 -29.05 21.39 17.11
CA MET A 1 -29.73 21.11 15.81
C MET A 1 -29.29 19.78 15.21
N CYS A 2 -28.00 19.45 15.09
CA CYS A 2 -27.56 18.14 14.55
C CYS A 2 -28.12 16.92 15.31
N TYR A 3 -28.12 16.95 16.65
CA TYR A 3 -28.64 15.88 17.50
C TYR A 3 -30.12 15.50 17.26
N THR A 4 -30.98 16.45 16.88
CA THR A 4 -32.40 16.19 16.60
C THR A 4 -32.58 15.51 15.23
N ASN A 5 -31.68 15.77 14.28
CA ASN A 5 -31.75 15.21 12.92
C ASN A 5 -31.22 13.78 12.83
N TYR A 6 -30.26 13.38 13.68
CA TYR A 6 -29.86 11.97 13.82
C TYR A 6 -31.04 11.07 14.23
N ILE A 7 -31.98 11.60 15.01
CA ILE A 7 -33.14 10.85 15.51
C ILE A 7 -34.18 10.61 14.40
N CYS A 8 -34.19 11.45 13.35
CA CYS A 8 -35.19 11.40 12.29
C CYS A 8 -34.73 10.64 11.03
N VAL A 9 -33.43 10.47 10.78
CA VAL A 9 -32.88 9.63 9.70
C VAL A 9 -31.81 8.71 10.27
N PHE A 10 -32.15 7.43 10.39
CA PHE A 10 -31.32 6.44 11.07
C PHE A 10 -29.95 6.21 10.40
N ARG A 11 -29.81 6.52 9.10
CA ARG A 11 -28.56 6.33 8.33
C ARG A 11 -27.49 7.41 8.57
N PHE A 12 -27.83 8.55 9.19
CA PHE A 12 -26.86 9.62 9.45
C PHE A 12 -25.82 9.26 10.52
N TYR A 13 -26.06 8.23 11.34
CA TYR A 13 -25.07 7.75 12.32
C TYR A 13 -23.77 7.23 11.67
N PHE A 14 -23.81 6.87 10.39
CA PHE A 14 -22.65 6.40 9.62
C PHE A 14 -21.90 7.54 8.89
N VAL A 15 -22.34 8.78 9.09
CA VAL A 15 -21.76 9.97 8.48
C VAL A 15 -21.09 10.81 9.57
N GLY A 16 -19.91 11.36 9.25
CA GLY A 16 -19.17 12.26 10.15
C GLY A 16 -19.92 13.57 10.42
N ASP A 17 -19.55 14.28 11.47
CA ASP A 17 -20.29 15.48 11.89
C ASP A 17 -20.14 16.62 10.86
N GLU A 18 -18.98 16.76 10.23
CA GLU A 18 -18.74 17.73 9.14
C GLU A 18 -19.54 17.41 7.88
N ASP A 19 -19.48 16.16 7.42
CA ASP A 19 -20.28 15.68 6.30
C ASP A 19 -21.78 15.91 6.56
N LEU A 20 -22.25 15.67 7.78
CA LEU A 20 -23.66 15.88 8.13
C LEU A 20 -24.04 17.36 8.07
N LEU A 21 -23.16 18.26 8.54
CA LEU A 21 -23.36 19.69 8.40
C LEU A 21 -23.40 20.11 6.93
N GLU A 22 -22.56 19.52 6.07
CA GLU A 22 -22.59 19.76 4.63
C GLU A 22 -23.89 19.25 4.00
N ILE A 23 -24.36 18.07 4.38
CA ILE A 23 -25.61 17.47 3.93
C ILE A 23 -26.81 18.35 4.30
N ILE A 24 -26.84 18.85 5.53
CA ILE A 24 -27.92 19.72 6.02
C ILE A 24 -27.83 21.10 5.36
N GLY A 25 -26.63 21.67 5.25
CA GLY A 25 -26.39 22.99 4.67
C GLY A 25 -26.70 23.05 3.17
N ASN A 26 -26.48 21.95 2.44
CA ASN A 26 -26.76 21.84 1.01
C ASN A 26 -28.04 21.04 0.70
N SER A 27 -29.01 20.98 1.61
CA SER A 27 -30.20 20.11 1.46
C SER A 27 -31.02 20.35 0.19
N LYS A 28 -30.93 21.55 -0.40
CA LYS A 28 -31.59 21.94 -1.66
C LYS A 28 -30.76 21.62 -2.90
N ASN A 29 -29.44 21.47 -2.77
CA ASN A 29 -28.53 21.22 -3.88
C ASN A 29 -28.11 19.76 -3.89
N VAL A 30 -28.94 18.94 -4.56
CA VAL A 30 -28.79 17.49 -4.59
C VAL A 30 -27.47 17.06 -5.23
N ALA A 31 -26.93 17.81 -6.19
CA ALA A 31 -25.66 17.51 -6.84
C ALA A 31 -24.49 17.45 -5.85
N ARG A 32 -24.48 18.35 -4.84
CA ARG A 32 -23.47 18.32 -3.77
C ARG A 32 -23.66 17.16 -2.79
N LEU A 33 -24.89 16.67 -2.65
CA LEU A 33 -25.20 15.54 -1.75
C LEU A 33 -24.74 14.20 -2.31
N GLN A 34 -24.63 14.06 -3.65
CA GLN A 34 -24.30 12.80 -4.32
C GLN A 34 -23.03 12.12 -3.76
N LYS A 35 -22.00 12.91 -3.40
CA LYS A 35 -20.75 12.36 -2.82
C LYS A 35 -20.93 11.60 -1.50
N HIS A 36 -21.99 11.86 -0.74
CA HIS A 36 -22.21 11.24 0.56
C HIS A 36 -23.08 9.97 0.51
N PHE A 37 -23.76 9.67 -0.61
CA PHE A 37 -24.66 8.51 -0.70
C PHE A 37 -23.95 7.17 -0.49
N LYS A 38 -22.70 7.06 -0.95
CA LYS A 38 -21.82 5.90 -0.73
C LYS A 38 -21.58 5.60 0.77
N LYS A 39 -21.72 6.60 1.64
CA LYS A 39 -21.58 6.44 3.10
C LYS A 39 -22.88 5.94 3.74
N MET A 40 -24.05 6.23 3.14
CA MET A 40 -25.37 5.94 3.71
C MET A 40 -26.02 4.65 3.18
N PHE A 41 -25.70 4.25 1.96
CA PHE A 41 -26.29 3.09 1.27
C PHE A 41 -25.20 2.13 0.80
N ALA A 42 -25.57 0.86 0.61
CA ALA A 42 -24.62 -0.15 0.13
C ALA A 42 -24.20 0.06 -1.33
N GLY A 43 -25.18 0.09 -2.25
CA GLY A 43 -24.96 0.13 -3.69
C GLY A 43 -25.27 1.46 -4.37
N VAL A 44 -25.89 2.42 -3.67
CA VAL A 44 -26.26 3.71 -4.26
C VAL A 44 -25.04 4.65 -4.28
N ALA A 45 -24.57 4.98 -5.48
CA ALA A 45 -23.49 5.94 -5.70
C ALA A 45 -24.02 7.32 -6.08
N ALA A 46 -25.06 7.36 -6.91
CA ALA A 46 -25.71 8.60 -7.36
C ALA A 46 -27.22 8.40 -7.47
N ILE A 47 -27.95 9.51 -7.52
CA ILE A 47 -29.40 9.53 -7.77
C ILE A 47 -29.66 10.22 -9.10
N LEU A 48 -30.58 9.65 -9.88
CA LEU A 48 -30.98 10.17 -11.18
C LEU A 48 -32.01 11.27 -10.96
N LEU A 49 -31.76 12.42 -11.57
CA LEU A 49 -32.60 13.61 -11.46
C LEU A 49 -33.19 13.94 -12.82
N ASN A 50 -34.32 14.64 -12.83
CA ASN A 50 -34.85 15.30 -14.02
C ASN A 50 -33.96 16.48 -14.45
N GLU A 51 -34.19 17.02 -15.65
CA GLU A 51 -33.43 18.17 -16.19
C GLU A 51 -33.43 19.39 -15.24
N ASP A 52 -34.52 19.59 -14.51
CA ASP A 52 -34.67 20.69 -13.55
C ASP A 52 -34.04 20.44 -12.16
N ASN A 53 -33.46 19.25 -11.91
CA ASN A 53 -32.89 18.82 -10.63
C ASN A 53 -33.84 18.89 -9.41
N THR A 54 -35.15 18.72 -9.64
CA THR A 54 -36.21 18.83 -8.63
C THR A 54 -36.91 17.51 -8.33
N VAL A 55 -36.80 16.53 -9.22
CA VAL A 55 -37.47 15.24 -9.10
C VAL A 55 -36.45 14.12 -9.26
N ILE A 56 -36.44 13.21 -8.30
CA ILE A 56 -35.60 12.01 -8.31
C ILE A 56 -36.35 10.93 -9.09
N THR A 57 -35.78 10.54 -10.23
CA THR A 57 -36.35 9.54 -11.14
C THR A 57 -35.82 8.14 -10.88
N GLY A 58 -34.67 8.01 -10.19
CA GLY A 58 -34.05 6.72 -9.92
C GLY A 58 -32.72 6.81 -9.18
N MET A 59 -31.98 5.72 -9.19
CA MET A 59 -30.67 5.58 -8.55
C MET A 59 -29.67 4.87 -9.46
N ALA A 60 -28.39 5.16 -9.26
CA ALA A 60 -27.28 4.56 -10.00
C ALA A 60 -26.21 4.01 -9.05
N SER A 61 -25.61 2.89 -9.44
CA SER A 61 -24.46 2.29 -8.76
C SER A 61 -23.14 2.86 -9.27
N ARG A 62 -22.05 2.56 -8.55
CA ARG A 62 -20.69 2.97 -8.94
C ARG A 62 -20.27 2.37 -10.28
N GLU A 63 -20.76 1.17 -10.59
CA GLU A 63 -20.45 0.41 -11.79
C GLU A 63 -21.26 0.87 -13.00
N GLY A 64 -22.15 1.86 -12.83
CA GLY A 64 -23.02 2.39 -13.89
C GLY A 64 -24.32 1.62 -14.07
N GLU A 65 -24.69 0.71 -13.16
CA GLU A 65 -26.02 0.08 -13.16
C GLU A 65 -27.08 1.04 -12.61
N GLU A 66 -28.12 1.27 -13.40
CA GLU A 66 -29.21 2.20 -13.09
C GLU A 66 -30.52 1.47 -12.74
N VAL A 67 -31.30 2.07 -11.85
CA VAL A 67 -32.63 1.63 -11.44
C VAL A 67 -33.57 2.82 -11.45
N VAL A 68 -34.54 2.81 -12.37
CA VAL A 68 -35.61 3.81 -12.44
C VAL A 68 -36.68 3.43 -11.43
N PHE A 69 -37.12 4.38 -10.61
CA PHE A 69 -38.15 4.12 -9.60
C PHE A 69 -39.53 3.91 -10.24
N ALA A 70 -40.35 3.08 -9.61
CA ALA A 70 -41.76 2.91 -10.00
C ALA A 70 -42.55 4.22 -9.83
N GLU A 71 -42.27 4.96 -8.76
CA GLU A 71 -42.80 6.30 -8.49
C GLU A 71 -41.64 7.26 -8.22
N SER A 72 -41.65 8.42 -8.88
CA SER A 72 -40.62 9.44 -8.70
C SER A 72 -40.83 10.23 -7.39
N VAL A 73 -39.73 10.70 -6.80
CA VAL A 73 -39.77 11.44 -5.53
C VAL A 73 -39.47 12.92 -5.77
N SER A 74 -40.41 13.80 -5.44
CA SER A 74 -40.26 15.26 -5.57
C SER A 74 -39.55 15.85 -4.35
N THR A 75 -38.42 16.56 -4.56
CA THR A 75 -37.73 17.28 -3.49
C THR A 75 -38.38 18.63 -3.16
N VAL A 76 -39.31 19.10 -4.01
CA VAL A 76 -40.05 20.36 -3.80
C VAL A 76 -41.23 20.14 -2.86
N GLU A 77 -41.95 19.03 -3.03
CA GLU A 77 -43.08 18.65 -2.17
C GLU A 77 -42.62 18.24 -0.76
N HIS A 78 -41.44 17.63 -0.68
CA HIS A 78 -40.79 17.22 0.57
C HIS A 78 -39.48 17.98 0.79
N PRO A 79 -39.53 19.24 1.28
CA PRO A 79 -38.35 20.11 1.34
C PRO A 79 -37.34 19.71 2.42
N LYS A 80 -37.74 18.91 3.42
CA LYS A 80 -36.82 18.45 4.46
C LYS A 80 -36.06 17.22 4.00
N ILE A 81 -34.75 17.23 4.24
CA ILE A 81 -33.84 16.17 3.79
C ILE A 81 -34.19 14.78 4.32
N ASN A 82 -34.69 14.71 5.56
CA ASN A 82 -35.08 13.46 6.19
C ASN A 82 -36.32 12.83 5.57
N GLU A 83 -37.28 13.65 5.13
CA GLU A 83 -38.54 13.18 4.57
C GLU A 83 -38.31 12.56 3.19
N TRP A 84 -37.65 13.26 2.28
CA TRP A 84 -37.41 12.71 0.92
C TRP A 84 -36.39 11.58 0.91
N LEU A 85 -35.35 11.58 1.76
CA LEU A 85 -34.42 10.44 1.85
C LEU A 85 -35.11 9.16 2.34
N SER A 86 -36.05 9.28 3.28
CA SER A 86 -36.84 8.14 3.76
C SER A 86 -37.77 7.60 2.66
N LEU A 87 -38.35 8.50 1.85
CA LEU A 87 -39.16 8.11 0.69
C LEU A 87 -38.32 7.43 -0.38
N VAL A 88 -37.11 7.92 -0.66
CA VAL A 88 -36.16 7.26 -1.58
C VAL A 88 -35.81 5.86 -1.09
N GLU A 89 -35.55 5.66 0.21
CA GLU A 89 -35.30 4.33 0.77
C GLU A 89 -36.51 3.39 0.61
N SER A 90 -37.72 3.91 0.83
CA SER A 90 -38.96 3.14 0.64
C SER A 90 -39.17 2.75 -0.84
N GLN A 91 -39.01 3.71 -1.75
CA GLN A 91 -39.18 3.50 -3.19
C GLN A 91 -38.10 2.60 -3.78
N MET A 92 -36.87 2.67 -3.26
CA MET A 92 -35.80 1.72 -3.60
C MET A 92 -36.23 0.28 -3.33
N ARG A 93 -36.70 -0.01 -2.11
CA ARG A 93 -37.12 -1.37 -1.73
C ARG A 93 -38.32 -1.85 -2.54
N PHE A 94 -39.32 -0.97 -2.71
CA PHE A 94 -40.54 -1.29 -3.45
C PHE A 94 -40.26 -1.57 -4.94
N THR A 95 -39.43 -0.74 -5.57
CA THR A 95 -39.04 -0.90 -6.98
C THR A 95 -38.32 -2.22 -7.19
N LEU A 96 -37.31 -2.54 -6.36
CA LEU A 96 -36.56 -3.80 -6.46
C LEU A 96 -37.47 -5.04 -6.28
N ALA A 97 -38.40 -4.99 -5.33
CA ALA A 97 -39.33 -6.09 -5.09
C ALA A 97 -40.32 -6.28 -6.25
N SER A 98 -40.82 -5.17 -6.83
CA SER A 98 -41.69 -5.20 -8.01
C SER A 98 -40.95 -5.70 -9.26
N SER A 99 -39.70 -5.27 -9.48
CA SER A 99 -38.85 -5.75 -10.56
C SER A 99 -38.53 -7.24 -10.41
N LEU A 100 -38.34 -7.75 -9.18
CA LEU A 100 -38.16 -9.18 -8.92
C LEU A 100 -39.39 -10.00 -9.33
N ALA A 101 -40.59 -9.56 -8.96
CA ALA A 101 -41.82 -10.24 -9.32
C ALA A 101 -41.97 -10.39 -10.85
N GLN A 102 -41.65 -9.32 -11.59
CA GLN A 102 -41.63 -9.34 -13.05
C GLN A 102 -40.53 -10.26 -13.61
N ALA A 103 -39.31 -10.18 -13.07
CA ALA A 103 -38.19 -11.01 -13.52
C ALA A 103 -38.43 -12.51 -13.31
N VAL A 104 -39.06 -12.90 -12.19
CA VAL A 104 -39.46 -14.29 -11.90
C VAL A 104 -40.57 -14.77 -12.83
N GLN A 105 -41.41 -13.88 -13.34
CA GLN A 105 -42.41 -14.22 -14.35
C GLN A 105 -41.74 -14.42 -15.73
N ASP A 106 -40.87 -13.50 -16.12
CA ASP A 106 -40.16 -13.53 -17.41
C ASP A 106 -39.21 -14.73 -17.51
N ILE A 107 -38.51 -15.10 -16.44
CA ILE A 107 -37.52 -16.21 -16.49
C ILE A 107 -38.17 -17.58 -16.74
N LYS A 108 -39.46 -17.75 -16.41
CA LYS A 108 -40.20 -19.00 -16.64
C LYS A 108 -40.29 -19.38 -18.12
N GLN A 109 -40.16 -18.42 -19.04
CA GLN A 109 -40.14 -18.70 -20.48
C GLN A 109 -38.92 -19.52 -20.93
N PHE A 110 -37.85 -19.53 -20.13
CA PHE A 110 -36.61 -20.26 -20.41
C PHE A 110 -36.57 -21.64 -19.72
N LYS A 111 -37.68 -22.08 -19.13
CA LYS A 111 -37.77 -23.32 -18.36
C LYS A 111 -37.87 -24.57 -19.24
N ASP A 112 -38.66 -24.49 -20.32
CA ASP A 112 -39.03 -25.62 -21.16
C ASP A 112 -38.51 -25.45 -22.60
N GLY A 113 -37.59 -26.30 -23.03
CA GLY A 113 -37.06 -26.33 -24.41
C GLY A 113 -35.66 -25.74 -24.59
N ALA A 114 -35.24 -25.56 -25.85
CA ALA A 114 -33.94 -24.98 -26.18
C ALA A 114 -33.96 -23.46 -25.89
N ILE A 115 -33.06 -23.02 -25.01
CA ILE A 115 -32.95 -21.60 -24.62
C ILE A 115 -32.36 -20.81 -25.81
N ASP A 116 -33.08 -19.78 -26.27
CA ASP A 116 -32.53 -18.81 -27.22
C ASP A 116 -31.51 -17.90 -26.52
N PRO A 117 -30.21 -17.93 -26.89
CA PRO A 117 -29.18 -17.11 -26.27
C PRO A 117 -29.50 -15.61 -26.36
N LYS A 118 -30.08 -15.14 -27.47
CA LYS A 118 -30.35 -13.71 -27.67
C LYS A 118 -31.45 -13.20 -26.74
N ALA A 119 -32.54 -13.94 -26.64
CA ALA A 119 -33.62 -13.63 -25.71
C ALA A 119 -33.14 -13.67 -24.24
N TYR A 120 -32.27 -14.63 -23.89
CA TYR A 120 -31.71 -14.73 -22.55
C TYR A 120 -30.81 -13.53 -22.21
N MET A 121 -29.98 -13.06 -23.15
CA MET A 121 -29.16 -11.87 -22.96
C MET A 121 -30.01 -10.59 -22.83
N LEU A 122 -31.06 -10.46 -23.63
CA LEU A 122 -31.99 -9.33 -23.52
C LEU A 122 -32.68 -9.28 -22.16
N TRP A 123 -33.05 -10.44 -21.61
CA TRP A 123 -33.57 -10.55 -20.25
C TRP A 123 -32.54 -10.14 -19.18
N CYS A 124 -31.28 -10.55 -19.33
CA CYS A 124 -30.19 -10.15 -18.44
C CYS A 124 -29.93 -8.64 -18.45
N ASP A 125 -30.13 -7.96 -19.58
CA ASP A 125 -29.97 -6.51 -19.71
C ASP A 125 -31.14 -5.73 -19.13
N LYS A 126 -32.36 -6.26 -19.26
CA LYS A 126 -33.59 -5.62 -18.79
C LYS A 126 -33.61 -5.41 -17.27
N TYR A 127 -33.00 -6.32 -16.52
CA TYR A 127 -33.04 -6.32 -15.05
C TYR A 127 -31.67 -6.09 -14.41
N GLN A 128 -31.66 -5.63 -13.17
CA GLN A 128 -30.44 -5.42 -12.39
C GLN A 128 -29.76 -6.74 -12.01
N ALA A 129 -28.44 -6.71 -11.82
CA ALA A 129 -27.60 -7.87 -11.51
C ALA A 129 -28.11 -8.64 -10.28
N GLN A 130 -28.46 -7.90 -9.23
CA GLN A 130 -29.01 -8.45 -7.99
C GLN A 130 -30.31 -9.24 -8.24
N ILE A 131 -31.21 -8.69 -9.06
CA ILE A 131 -32.52 -9.25 -9.35
C ILE A 131 -32.41 -10.47 -10.27
N VAL A 132 -31.56 -10.39 -11.30
CA VAL A 132 -31.28 -11.49 -12.24
C VAL A 132 -30.79 -12.74 -11.49
N VAL A 133 -29.88 -12.58 -10.54
CA VAL A 133 -29.37 -13.70 -9.74
C VAL A 133 -30.45 -14.28 -8.81
N LEU A 134 -31.24 -13.43 -8.14
CA LEU A 134 -32.34 -13.88 -7.28
C LEU A 134 -33.40 -14.65 -8.07
N ALA A 135 -33.81 -14.15 -9.24
CA ALA A 135 -34.78 -14.83 -10.09
C ALA A 135 -34.28 -16.22 -10.50
N ALA A 136 -32.99 -16.34 -10.84
CA ALA A 136 -32.39 -17.63 -11.13
C ALA A 136 -32.32 -18.56 -9.90
N GLN A 137 -32.06 -18.04 -8.70
CA GLN A 137 -32.02 -18.81 -7.44
C GLN A 137 -33.39 -19.34 -7.04
N ILE A 138 -34.44 -18.53 -7.19
CA ILE A 138 -35.84 -18.90 -6.94
C ILE A 138 -36.26 -20.02 -7.88
N LEU A 139 -36.08 -19.83 -9.19
CA LEU A 139 -36.46 -20.83 -10.20
C LEU A 139 -35.81 -22.19 -9.92
N TRP A 140 -34.51 -22.19 -9.63
CA TRP A 140 -33.78 -23.42 -9.32
C TRP A 140 -34.27 -24.10 -8.03
N SER A 141 -34.55 -23.33 -6.97
CA SER A 141 -35.07 -23.87 -5.71
C SER A 141 -36.43 -24.56 -5.91
N GLU A 142 -37.33 -23.93 -6.67
CA GLU A 142 -38.63 -24.49 -7.03
C GLU A 142 -38.52 -25.75 -7.89
N ASP A 143 -37.60 -25.76 -8.87
CA ASP A 143 -37.39 -26.91 -9.76
C ASP A 143 -36.81 -28.13 -9.05
N VAL A 144 -35.83 -27.93 -8.15
CA VAL A 144 -35.26 -29.01 -7.34
C VAL A 144 -36.30 -29.58 -6.39
N GLU A 145 -37.11 -28.73 -5.75
CA GLU A 145 -38.19 -29.22 -4.88
C GLU A 145 -39.30 -29.94 -5.64
N ALA A 146 -39.71 -29.43 -6.80
CA ALA A 146 -40.66 -30.12 -7.66
C ALA A 146 -40.13 -31.51 -8.07
N ALA A 147 -38.85 -31.60 -8.45
CA ALA A 147 -38.19 -32.86 -8.76
C ALA A 147 -38.16 -33.83 -7.56
N LEU A 148 -37.79 -33.35 -6.36
CA LEU A 148 -37.78 -34.17 -5.14
C LEU A 148 -39.18 -34.60 -4.71
N HIS A 149 -40.20 -33.74 -4.91
CA HIS A 149 -41.59 -34.10 -4.67
C HIS A 149 -42.05 -35.21 -5.61
N LEU A 150 -41.75 -35.13 -6.92
CA LEU A 150 -42.06 -36.17 -7.90
C LEU A 150 -41.37 -37.50 -7.59
N ILE A 151 -40.10 -37.48 -7.16
CA ILE A 151 -39.38 -38.68 -6.73
C ILE A 151 -40.06 -39.30 -5.49
N SER A 152 -40.45 -38.46 -4.52
CA SER A 152 -41.10 -38.93 -3.30
C SER A 152 -42.49 -39.55 -3.54
N THR A 153 -43.24 -39.06 -4.53
CA THR A 153 -44.60 -39.54 -4.84
C THR A 153 -44.61 -40.72 -5.80
N ALA A 154 -43.65 -40.80 -6.73
CA ALA A 154 -43.55 -41.89 -7.70
C ALA A 154 -43.03 -43.20 -7.09
N GLY A 155 -42.37 -43.16 -5.93
CA GLY A 155 -41.81 -44.35 -5.25
C GLY A 155 -40.69 -45.05 -6.02
N ASP A 156 -40.30 -44.52 -7.19
CA ASP A 156 -39.27 -45.06 -8.06
C ASP A 156 -37.90 -44.50 -7.64
N GLN A 157 -36.87 -45.35 -7.53
CA GLN A 157 -35.51 -44.94 -7.16
C GLN A 157 -34.77 -44.19 -8.29
N LYS A 158 -35.47 -43.91 -9.40
CA LYS A 158 -34.90 -43.24 -10.57
C LYS A 158 -34.78 -41.75 -10.31
N VAL A 159 -33.55 -41.27 -10.33
CA VAL A 159 -33.15 -39.87 -10.08
C VAL A 159 -33.41 -38.98 -11.32
N THR A 160 -34.18 -39.47 -12.29
CA THR A 160 -34.39 -38.83 -13.60
C THR A 160 -34.96 -37.40 -13.54
N PRO A 161 -35.83 -37.01 -12.57
CA PRO A 161 -36.26 -35.61 -12.48
C PRO A 161 -35.13 -34.66 -12.09
N LEU A 162 -34.20 -35.08 -11.23
CA LEU A 162 -33.03 -34.26 -10.85
C LEU A 162 -31.99 -34.21 -11.98
N GLU A 163 -31.86 -35.28 -12.77
CA GLU A 163 -31.01 -35.30 -13.96
C GLU A 163 -31.48 -34.29 -15.02
N HIS A 164 -32.80 -34.12 -15.21
CA HIS A 164 -33.35 -33.10 -16.09
C HIS A 164 -33.01 -31.68 -15.60
N VAL A 165 -33.15 -31.41 -14.30
CA VAL A 165 -32.74 -30.11 -13.72
C VAL A 165 -31.24 -29.87 -13.93
N LEU A 166 -30.40 -30.90 -13.75
CA LEU A 166 -28.97 -30.79 -14.00
C LEU A 166 -28.66 -30.47 -15.46
N GLN A 167 -29.32 -31.13 -16.42
CA GLN A 167 -29.14 -30.85 -17.85
C GLN A 167 -29.52 -29.42 -18.23
N ASN A 168 -30.61 -28.89 -17.67
CA ASN A 168 -31.04 -27.51 -17.89
C ASN A 168 -30.03 -26.48 -17.30
N VAL A 169 -29.47 -26.77 -16.13
CA VAL A 169 -28.43 -25.93 -15.52
C VAL A 169 -27.14 -25.95 -16.36
N GLU A 170 -26.73 -27.11 -16.86
CA GLU A 170 -25.54 -27.26 -17.70
C GLU A 170 -25.69 -26.60 -19.08
N SER A 171 -26.87 -26.71 -19.70
CA SER A 171 -27.14 -26.06 -21.00
C SER A 171 -27.10 -24.53 -20.87
N THR A 172 -27.71 -23.98 -19.81
CA THR A 172 -27.66 -22.53 -19.52
C THR A 172 -26.22 -22.07 -19.23
N LEU A 173 -25.46 -22.87 -18.48
CA LEU A 173 -24.06 -22.55 -18.15
C LEU A 173 -23.17 -22.52 -19.40
N ASN A 174 -23.38 -23.41 -20.36
CA ASN A 174 -22.65 -23.38 -21.64
C ASN A 174 -22.95 -22.12 -22.44
N ILE A 175 -24.22 -21.70 -22.51
CA ILE A 175 -24.61 -20.43 -23.17
C ILE A 175 -23.92 -19.24 -22.51
N LEU A 176 -23.88 -19.20 -21.17
CA LEU A 176 -23.19 -18.15 -20.42
C LEU A 176 -21.68 -18.16 -20.69
N ALA A 177 -21.06 -19.35 -20.73
CA ALA A 177 -19.63 -19.49 -20.99
C ALA A 177 -19.24 -19.00 -22.39
N ASP A 178 -20.01 -19.36 -23.42
CA ASP A 178 -19.79 -18.88 -24.79
C ASP A 178 -20.02 -17.36 -24.92
N SER A 179 -20.95 -16.81 -24.14
CA SER A 179 -21.26 -15.37 -24.16
C SER A 179 -20.17 -14.52 -23.49
N VAL A 180 -19.47 -15.06 -22.49
CA VAL A 180 -18.34 -14.39 -21.82
C VAL A 180 -17.09 -14.34 -22.69
N LEU A 181 -16.93 -15.30 -23.61
CA LEU A 181 -15.84 -15.32 -24.59
C LEU A 181 -15.96 -14.16 -25.60
N GLN A 182 -17.17 -13.64 -25.82
CA GLN A 182 -17.42 -12.52 -26.72
C GLN A 182 -17.10 -11.17 -26.07
N GLU A 183 -16.90 -10.15 -26.91
CA GLU A 183 -16.75 -8.76 -26.46
C GLU A 183 -18.06 -8.24 -25.84
N GLN A 184 -18.11 -8.22 -24.51
CA GLN A 184 -19.24 -7.68 -23.74
C GLN A 184 -18.90 -6.34 -23.09
N PRO A 185 -19.90 -5.44 -22.92
CA PRO A 185 -19.77 -4.27 -22.06
C PRO A 185 -19.35 -4.66 -20.63
N PRO A 186 -18.55 -3.83 -19.92
CA PRO A 186 -18.05 -4.14 -18.57
C PRO A 186 -19.14 -4.52 -17.57
N LEU A 187 -20.28 -3.81 -17.60
CA LEU A 187 -21.41 -4.07 -16.73
C LEU A 187 -22.03 -5.45 -16.98
N ARG A 188 -22.34 -5.77 -18.25
CA ARG A 188 -22.90 -7.07 -18.62
C ARG A 188 -21.94 -8.21 -18.31
N ARG A 189 -20.63 -8.02 -18.53
CA ARG A 189 -19.61 -9.03 -18.19
C ARG A 189 -19.67 -9.41 -16.70
N ARG A 190 -19.73 -8.43 -15.80
CA ARG A 190 -19.86 -8.72 -14.35
C ARG A 190 -21.16 -9.45 -14.02
N LYS A 191 -22.28 -9.09 -14.66
CA LYS A 191 -23.55 -9.85 -14.51
C LYS A 191 -23.39 -11.31 -14.93
N LEU A 192 -22.73 -11.56 -16.05
CA LEU A 192 -22.47 -12.92 -16.55
C LEU A 192 -21.52 -13.69 -15.60
N GLU A 193 -20.46 -13.06 -15.10
CA GLU A 193 -19.56 -13.67 -14.11
C GLU A 193 -20.32 -14.09 -12.84
N HIS A 194 -21.25 -13.25 -12.36
CA HIS A 194 -22.10 -13.57 -11.20
C HIS A 194 -23.05 -14.74 -11.47
N LEU A 195 -23.69 -14.73 -12.65
CA LEU A 195 -24.55 -15.84 -13.08
C LEU A 195 -23.75 -17.14 -13.20
N ILE A 196 -22.58 -17.11 -13.85
CA ILE A 196 -21.71 -18.29 -13.99
C ILE A 196 -21.37 -18.87 -12.63
N ASN A 197 -20.91 -18.04 -11.69
CA ASN A 197 -20.60 -18.49 -10.33
C ASN A 197 -21.82 -19.18 -9.66
N GLU A 198 -23.00 -18.58 -9.79
CA GLU A 198 -24.24 -19.15 -9.26
C GLU A 198 -24.65 -20.46 -9.95
N PHE A 199 -24.58 -20.54 -11.29
CA PHE A 199 -24.93 -21.75 -12.04
C PHE A 199 -23.94 -22.90 -11.79
N VAL A 200 -22.66 -22.61 -11.56
CA VAL A 200 -21.68 -23.64 -11.14
C VAL A 200 -22.02 -24.20 -9.75
N HIS A 201 -22.45 -23.35 -8.81
CA HIS A 201 -22.92 -23.83 -7.50
C HIS A 201 -24.16 -24.72 -7.66
N LYS A 202 -25.19 -24.26 -8.39
CA LYS A 202 -26.42 -25.03 -8.67
C LYS A 202 -26.13 -26.41 -9.26
N ARG A 203 -25.22 -26.49 -10.24
CA ARG A 203 -24.74 -27.73 -10.86
C ARG A 203 -24.08 -28.64 -9.83
N THR A 204 -23.23 -28.08 -8.97
CA THR A 204 -22.49 -28.83 -7.95
C THR A 204 -23.42 -29.42 -6.89
N VAL A 205 -24.39 -28.63 -6.41
CA VAL A 205 -25.41 -29.09 -5.45
C VAL A 205 -26.28 -30.18 -6.08
N THR A 206 -26.79 -29.97 -7.29
CA THR A 206 -27.64 -30.97 -7.98
C THR A 206 -26.89 -32.29 -8.22
N ARG A 207 -25.63 -32.24 -8.69
CA ARG A 207 -24.76 -33.44 -8.79
C ARG A 207 -24.57 -34.14 -7.44
N ARG A 208 -24.43 -33.38 -6.35
CA ARG A 208 -24.30 -33.92 -4.98
C ARG A 208 -25.59 -34.59 -4.50
N LEU A 209 -26.77 -34.01 -4.80
CA LEU A 209 -28.06 -34.62 -4.47
C LEU A 209 -28.28 -35.93 -5.25
N ILE A 210 -27.89 -35.96 -6.53
CA ILE A 210 -27.96 -37.14 -7.39
C ILE A 210 -27.04 -38.25 -6.88
N SER A 211 -25.77 -37.93 -6.59
CA SER A 211 -24.79 -38.92 -6.12
C SER A 211 -25.15 -39.54 -4.77
N ARG A 212 -25.78 -38.77 -3.88
CA ARG A 212 -26.30 -39.23 -2.59
C ARG A 212 -27.68 -39.88 -2.65
N ARG A 213 -28.31 -39.94 -3.83
CA ARG A 213 -29.63 -40.54 -4.06
C ARG A 213 -30.70 -40.00 -3.11
N ILE A 214 -30.80 -38.68 -2.99
CA ILE A 214 -31.80 -38.02 -2.14
C ILE A 214 -33.20 -38.18 -2.74
N THR A 215 -34.17 -38.61 -1.92
CA THR A 215 -35.53 -38.94 -2.37
C THR A 215 -36.62 -38.07 -1.75
N SER A 216 -36.27 -37.16 -0.83
CA SER A 216 -37.24 -36.33 -0.12
C SER A 216 -36.80 -34.87 -0.04
N PRO A 217 -37.72 -33.90 -0.21
CA PRO A 217 -37.43 -32.48 0.03
C PRO A 217 -37.17 -32.15 1.51
N LYS A 218 -37.46 -33.09 2.42
CA LYS A 218 -37.15 -32.95 3.86
C LYS A 218 -35.77 -33.51 4.23
N ALA A 219 -35.02 -34.06 3.28
CA ALA A 219 -33.68 -34.57 3.54
C ALA A 219 -32.72 -33.44 3.93
N PHE A 220 -31.88 -33.68 4.93
CA PHE A 220 -30.99 -32.66 5.47
C PHE A 220 -30.02 -32.13 4.42
N GLU A 221 -29.57 -32.97 3.49
CA GLU A 221 -28.69 -32.62 2.38
C GLU A 221 -29.26 -31.55 1.44
N TRP A 222 -30.59 -31.43 1.35
CA TRP A 222 -31.23 -30.32 0.66
C TRP A 222 -31.51 -29.16 1.62
N LEU A 223 -31.99 -29.46 2.83
CA LEU A 223 -32.33 -28.42 3.80
C LEU A 223 -31.12 -27.60 4.25
N CYS A 224 -29.91 -28.16 4.27
CA CYS A 224 -28.68 -27.48 4.67
C CYS A 224 -28.21 -26.44 3.65
N GLU A 225 -28.72 -26.50 2.42
CA GLU A 225 -28.48 -25.48 1.38
C GLU A 225 -29.39 -24.27 1.58
N MET A 226 -28.96 -23.11 1.07
CA MET A 226 -29.75 -21.89 1.09
C MET A 226 -30.79 -21.92 -0.03
N ARG A 227 -32.06 -21.84 0.32
CA ARG A 227 -33.20 -22.02 -0.59
C ARG A 227 -34.06 -20.77 -0.63
N PHE A 228 -34.55 -20.43 -1.81
CA PHE A 228 -35.28 -19.18 -2.07
C PHE A 228 -36.70 -19.51 -2.53
N TYR A 229 -37.70 -18.95 -1.85
CA TYR A 229 -39.11 -19.17 -2.16
C TYR A 229 -39.81 -17.85 -2.43
N PHE A 230 -40.56 -17.81 -3.52
CA PHE A 230 -41.35 -16.66 -3.91
C PHE A 230 -42.83 -16.99 -3.85
N ASP A 231 -43.58 -16.33 -2.96
CA ASP A 231 -45.03 -16.49 -2.86
C ASP A 231 -45.75 -15.27 -3.47
N PRO A 232 -46.28 -15.39 -4.71
CA PRO A 232 -46.99 -14.30 -5.36
C PRO A 232 -48.35 -14.00 -4.72
N ARG A 233 -48.85 -14.86 -3.82
CA ARG A 233 -50.14 -14.66 -3.13
C ARG A 233 -50.03 -13.69 -1.95
N GLN A 234 -48.82 -13.41 -1.49
CA GLN A 234 -48.60 -12.51 -0.37
C GLN A 234 -48.90 -11.06 -0.77
N THR A 235 -49.74 -10.38 0.03
CA THR A 235 -50.22 -9.01 -0.26
C THR A 235 -49.14 -7.96 -0.09
N GLU A 236 -48.21 -8.15 0.84
CA GLU A 236 -47.06 -7.27 1.02
C GLU A 236 -45.91 -7.70 0.10
N VAL A 237 -45.61 -6.86 -0.90
CA VAL A 237 -44.57 -7.13 -1.93
C VAL A 237 -43.20 -7.41 -1.30
N LEU A 238 -42.84 -6.72 -0.22
CA LEU A 238 -41.58 -6.90 0.49
C LEU A 238 -41.46 -8.25 1.21
N GLN A 239 -42.58 -8.93 1.48
CA GLN A 239 -42.60 -10.23 2.15
C GLN A 239 -42.79 -11.41 1.19
N GLN A 240 -42.88 -11.15 -0.12
CA GLN A 240 -43.08 -12.20 -1.14
C GLN A 240 -41.87 -13.15 -1.24
N LEU A 241 -40.65 -12.66 -1.00
CA LEU A 241 -39.43 -13.46 -1.01
C LEU A 241 -39.06 -13.90 0.40
N THR A 242 -38.93 -15.21 0.59
CA THR A 242 -38.44 -15.82 1.83
C THR A 242 -37.24 -16.74 1.57
N ILE A 243 -36.24 -16.67 2.44
CA ILE A 243 -35.01 -17.44 2.33
C ILE A 243 -34.93 -18.41 3.49
N HIS A 244 -34.75 -19.70 3.19
CA HIS A 244 -34.66 -20.75 4.19
C HIS A 244 -33.28 -21.40 4.18
N MET A 245 -32.76 -21.70 5.37
CA MET A 245 -31.54 -22.49 5.54
C MET A 245 -31.67 -23.34 6.81
N ALA A 246 -31.62 -24.66 6.65
CA ALA A 246 -32.09 -25.63 7.62
C ALA A 246 -33.50 -25.28 8.16
N ASN A 247 -33.62 -24.93 9.43
CA ASN A 247 -34.85 -24.49 10.10
C ASN A 247 -35.00 -22.97 10.18
N ALA A 248 -33.99 -22.18 9.80
CA ALA A 248 -34.02 -20.74 9.87
C ALA A 248 -34.78 -20.15 8.67
N LYS A 249 -35.57 -19.10 8.91
CA LYS A 249 -36.37 -18.41 7.89
C LYS A 249 -36.13 -16.90 7.96
N PHE A 250 -35.70 -16.31 6.85
CA PHE A 250 -35.41 -14.88 6.75
C PHE A 250 -36.25 -14.22 5.66
N LEU A 251 -36.66 -12.98 5.92
CA LEU A 251 -37.18 -12.07 4.90
C LEU A 251 -36.00 -11.38 4.21
N TYR A 252 -36.13 -11.19 2.89
CA TYR A 252 -35.14 -10.45 2.13
C TYR A 252 -35.25 -8.94 2.40
N GLY A 253 -34.12 -8.27 2.64
CA GLY A 253 -34.12 -6.86 3.05
C GLY A 253 -34.34 -5.83 1.94
N PHE A 254 -34.20 -6.23 0.66
CA PHE A 254 -34.29 -5.35 -0.51
C PHE A 254 -33.40 -4.09 -0.44
N GLU A 255 -32.26 -4.16 0.24
CA GLU A 255 -31.22 -3.13 0.10
C GLU A 255 -30.59 -3.22 -1.29
N TYR A 256 -30.47 -2.08 -1.99
CA TYR A 256 -29.80 -2.05 -3.28
C TYR A 256 -28.29 -2.23 -3.10
N LEU A 257 -27.75 -3.30 -3.69
CA LEU A 257 -26.33 -3.65 -3.59
C LEU A 257 -25.51 -3.15 -4.78
N GLY A 258 -26.14 -2.91 -5.93
CA GLY A 258 -25.46 -2.72 -7.21
C GLY A 258 -24.73 -3.99 -7.65
N VAL A 259 -23.65 -3.81 -8.41
CA VAL A 259 -22.88 -4.92 -9.01
C VAL A 259 -21.67 -5.24 -8.12
N GLN A 260 -21.93 -5.89 -6.99
CA GLN A 260 -20.91 -6.32 -6.04
C GLN A 260 -20.24 -7.62 -6.45
N ASP A 261 -18.93 -7.75 -6.20
CA ASP A 261 -18.21 -9.01 -6.41
C ASP A 261 -18.86 -10.16 -5.63
N ARG A 262 -19.14 -11.27 -6.34
CA ARG A 262 -19.70 -12.49 -5.77
C ARG A 262 -18.60 -13.46 -5.35
N LEU A 263 -18.62 -13.87 -4.08
CA LEU A 263 -17.75 -14.92 -3.55
C LEU A 263 -18.13 -16.28 -4.18
N VAL A 264 -17.13 -17.12 -4.47
CA VAL A 264 -17.38 -18.51 -4.90
C VAL A 264 -17.94 -19.32 -3.73
N GLN A 265 -19.08 -19.97 -3.95
CA GLN A 265 -19.71 -20.81 -2.93
C GLN A 265 -19.01 -22.17 -2.86
N THR A 266 -18.14 -22.30 -1.86
CA THR A 266 -17.42 -23.53 -1.53
C THR A 266 -18.11 -24.28 -0.39
N PRO A 267 -17.82 -25.57 -0.16
CA PRO A 267 -18.34 -26.29 1.01
C PRO A 267 -17.99 -25.60 2.35
N LEU A 268 -16.87 -24.89 2.43
CA LEU A 268 -16.51 -24.09 3.62
C LEU A 268 -17.41 -22.85 3.75
N THR A 269 -17.68 -22.17 2.63
CA THR A 269 -18.60 -21.03 2.55
C THR A 269 -20.01 -21.45 2.96
N ASP A 270 -20.52 -22.58 2.45
CA ASP A 270 -21.85 -23.10 2.79
C ASP A 270 -21.94 -23.46 4.28
N ARG A 271 -20.90 -24.08 4.83
CA ARG A 271 -20.80 -24.35 6.28
C ARG A 271 -20.79 -23.04 7.09
N CYS A 272 -20.15 -22.00 6.57
CA CYS A 272 -20.16 -20.68 7.19
C CYS A 272 -21.57 -20.09 7.19
N TYR A 273 -22.25 -20.10 6.04
CA TYR A 273 -23.62 -19.63 5.91
C TYR A 273 -24.56 -20.38 6.85
N LEU A 274 -24.43 -21.71 6.94
CA LEU A 274 -25.23 -22.52 7.85
C LEU A 274 -25.00 -22.11 9.30
N THR A 275 -23.75 -21.96 9.72
CA THR A 275 -23.43 -21.61 11.11
C THR A 275 -23.90 -20.20 11.47
N MET A 276 -23.72 -19.24 10.56
CA MET A 276 -24.11 -17.84 10.78
C MET A 276 -25.64 -17.67 10.75
N THR A 277 -26.35 -18.31 9.82
CA THR A 277 -27.82 -18.28 9.80
C THR A 277 -28.42 -18.93 11.06
N GLN A 278 -27.83 -20.02 11.54
CA GLN A 278 -28.23 -20.61 12.82
C GLN A 278 -27.94 -19.70 14.02
N ALA A 279 -26.83 -18.95 13.99
CA ALA A 279 -26.54 -17.95 15.01
C ALA A 279 -27.58 -16.82 15.03
N LEU A 280 -27.96 -16.32 13.85
CA LEU A 280 -28.97 -15.27 13.69
C LEU A 280 -30.36 -15.73 14.15
N GLU A 281 -30.75 -16.97 13.85
CA GLU A 281 -31.99 -17.57 14.32
C GLU A 281 -32.01 -17.71 15.85
N ALA A 282 -30.84 -18.00 16.45
CA ALA A 282 -30.65 -18.05 17.90
C ALA A 282 -30.42 -16.68 18.56
N ARG A 283 -30.44 -15.58 17.78
CA ARG A 283 -30.15 -14.20 18.24
C ARG A 283 -28.77 -14.01 18.88
N LEU A 284 -27.81 -14.80 18.44
CA LEU A 284 -26.40 -14.67 18.78
C LEU A 284 -25.64 -13.95 17.67
N GLY A 285 -24.50 -13.35 18.03
CA GLY A 285 -23.56 -12.83 17.05
C GLY A 285 -22.80 -13.96 16.33
N GLY A 286 -22.25 -13.68 15.15
CA GLY A 286 -21.41 -14.63 14.42
C GLY A 286 -19.92 -14.37 14.60
N SER A 287 -19.11 -15.40 14.87
CA SER A 287 -17.66 -15.24 15.05
C SER A 287 -16.80 -16.22 14.23
N PRO A 288 -16.62 -15.97 12.92
CA PRO A 288 -15.65 -16.73 12.13
C PRO A 288 -14.21 -16.37 12.52
N PHE A 289 -13.38 -17.38 12.77
CA PHE A 289 -11.97 -17.22 13.15
C PHE A 289 -11.06 -18.13 12.34
N GLY A 290 -9.82 -17.72 12.12
CA GLY A 290 -8.82 -18.47 11.35
C GLY A 290 -7.77 -17.58 10.72
N PRO A 291 -6.76 -18.14 10.04
CA PRO A 291 -5.66 -17.38 9.44
C PRO A 291 -6.13 -16.26 8.48
N ALA A 292 -5.28 -15.26 8.25
CA ALA A 292 -5.56 -14.23 7.24
C ALA A 292 -5.74 -14.84 5.84
N GLY A 293 -6.62 -14.25 5.02
CA GLY A 293 -6.84 -14.70 3.63
C GLY A 293 -7.70 -15.97 3.47
N THR A 294 -8.36 -16.44 4.54
CA THR A 294 -9.30 -17.58 4.46
C THR A 294 -10.74 -17.19 4.10
N GLY A 295 -11.01 -15.91 3.85
CA GLY A 295 -12.31 -15.41 3.39
C GLY A 295 -13.34 -15.13 4.50
N LYS A 296 -12.89 -14.83 5.73
CA LYS A 296 -13.78 -14.64 6.91
C LYS A 296 -14.74 -13.46 6.73
N THR A 297 -14.18 -12.28 6.49
CA THR A 297 -14.92 -11.02 6.33
C THR A 297 -15.78 -11.06 5.06
N GLU A 298 -15.21 -11.60 3.98
CA GLU A 298 -15.87 -11.75 2.68
C GLU A 298 -17.07 -12.71 2.76
N SER A 299 -16.97 -13.79 3.55
CA SER A 299 -18.09 -14.72 3.74
C SER A 299 -19.24 -14.07 4.50
N VAL A 300 -18.97 -13.29 5.55
CA VAL A 300 -20.02 -12.56 6.29
C VAL A 300 -20.68 -11.51 5.41
N LYS A 301 -19.89 -10.74 4.66
CA LYS A 301 -20.39 -9.75 3.71
C LYS A 301 -21.26 -10.40 2.63
N ALA A 302 -20.79 -11.49 2.05
CA ALA A 302 -21.52 -12.23 1.02
C ALA A 302 -22.83 -12.84 1.56
N LEU A 303 -22.86 -13.31 2.81
CA LEU A 303 -24.09 -13.78 3.46
C LEU A 303 -25.11 -12.65 3.62
N GLY A 304 -24.69 -11.48 4.11
CA GLY A 304 -25.60 -10.34 4.25
C GLY A 304 -26.15 -9.86 2.91
N HIS A 305 -25.33 -9.89 1.85
CA HIS A 305 -25.76 -9.63 0.49
C HIS A 305 -26.80 -10.65 -0.02
N GLN A 306 -26.65 -11.95 0.29
CA GLN A 306 -27.65 -12.97 -0.05
C GLN A 306 -28.99 -12.76 0.66
N LEU A 307 -28.98 -12.15 1.84
CA LEU A 307 -30.19 -11.81 2.58
C LEU A 307 -30.71 -10.39 2.25
N GLY A 308 -30.06 -9.67 1.33
CA GLY A 308 -30.44 -8.32 0.92
C GLY A 308 -30.28 -7.28 2.03
N ARG A 309 -29.30 -7.48 2.92
CA ARG A 309 -29.04 -6.64 4.09
C ARG A 309 -27.89 -5.68 3.86
N PHE A 310 -27.96 -4.52 4.49
CA PHE A 310 -26.87 -3.56 4.51
C PHE A 310 -25.79 -4.02 5.49
N VAL A 311 -24.61 -4.37 4.97
CA VAL A 311 -23.46 -4.83 5.78
C VAL A 311 -22.40 -3.74 5.83
N LEU A 312 -21.98 -3.38 7.03
CA LEU A 312 -20.89 -2.44 7.31
C LEU A 312 -19.71 -3.21 7.88
N VAL A 313 -18.55 -3.09 7.23
CA VAL A 313 -17.29 -3.65 7.72
C VAL A 313 -16.50 -2.55 8.42
N PHE A 314 -16.11 -2.80 9.67
CA PHE A 314 -15.29 -1.91 10.48
C PHE A 314 -13.98 -2.61 10.78
N ASN A 315 -12.86 -2.10 10.25
CA ASN A 315 -11.55 -2.60 10.61
C ASN A 315 -11.18 -2.02 11.97
N CYS A 316 -11.11 -2.86 13.00
CA CYS A 316 -10.74 -2.41 14.34
C CYS A 316 -9.24 -2.05 14.39
N ASP A 317 -8.94 -0.92 15.04
CA ASP A 317 -7.61 -0.45 15.41
C ASP A 317 -7.64 -0.05 16.89
N GLU A 318 -6.47 0.08 17.52
CA GLU A 318 -6.30 0.49 18.92
C GLU A 318 -6.85 1.90 19.19
N THR A 319 -6.99 2.72 18.15
CA THR A 319 -7.49 4.11 18.19
C THR A 319 -9.01 4.23 18.30
N PHE A 320 -9.77 3.14 18.19
CA PHE A 320 -11.22 3.17 18.41
C PHE A 320 -11.50 3.57 19.86
N ASP A 321 -12.53 4.37 20.12
CA ASP A 321 -12.95 4.68 21.50
C ASP A 321 -14.31 4.03 21.82
N PHE A 322 -14.57 3.80 23.11
CA PHE A 322 -15.85 3.30 23.64
C PHE A 322 -17.04 4.13 23.17
N GLN A 323 -16.90 5.46 23.10
CA GLN A 323 -17.98 6.34 22.64
C GLN A 323 -18.23 6.21 21.13
N ALA A 324 -17.16 6.04 20.34
CA ALA A 324 -17.26 5.82 18.90
C ALA A 324 -17.96 4.48 18.60
N MET A 325 -17.57 3.40 19.28
CA MET A 325 -18.24 2.10 19.18
C MET A 325 -19.71 2.17 19.58
N GLY A 326 -20.01 2.87 20.68
CA GLY A 326 -21.39 3.11 21.10
C GLY A 326 -22.23 3.83 20.04
N ARG A 327 -21.69 4.89 19.41
CA ARG A 327 -22.35 5.60 18.29
C ARG A 327 -22.63 4.67 17.11
N ILE A 328 -21.68 3.81 16.75
CA ILE A 328 -21.84 2.83 15.67
C ILE A 328 -22.99 1.87 16.00
N PHE A 329 -23.03 1.33 17.23
CA PHE A 329 -24.11 0.43 17.64
C PHE A 329 -25.49 1.10 17.63
N VAL A 330 -25.59 2.38 18.02
CA VAL A 330 -26.85 3.12 17.90
C VAL A 330 -27.32 3.16 16.44
N GLY A 331 -26.43 3.47 15.50
CA GLY A 331 -26.74 3.46 14.07
C GLY A 331 -27.17 2.08 13.56
N LEU A 332 -26.45 1.03 13.94
CA LEU A 332 -26.78 -0.36 13.56
C LEU A 332 -28.16 -0.79 14.08
N CYS A 333 -28.45 -0.51 15.36
CA CYS A 333 -29.72 -0.83 16.00
C CYS A 333 -30.91 -0.15 15.32
N GLN A 334 -30.78 1.13 14.97
CA GLN A 334 -31.88 1.90 14.38
C GLN A 334 -32.14 1.53 12.92
N VAL A 335 -31.09 1.33 12.12
CA VAL A 335 -31.23 0.97 10.70
C VAL A 335 -31.61 -0.50 10.53
N GLY A 336 -31.19 -1.38 11.44
CA GLY A 336 -31.25 -2.83 11.22
C GLY A 336 -30.14 -3.34 10.29
N ALA A 337 -29.00 -2.64 10.27
CA ALA A 337 -27.83 -3.02 9.49
C ALA A 337 -26.99 -4.08 10.21
N TRP A 338 -26.13 -4.76 9.47
CA TRP A 338 -25.17 -5.73 10.00
C TRP A 338 -23.83 -5.05 10.24
N GLY A 339 -23.31 -5.18 11.46
CA GLY A 339 -21.96 -4.72 11.81
C GLY A 339 -20.98 -5.87 11.81
N CYS A 340 -20.05 -5.90 10.86
CA CYS A 340 -18.94 -6.84 10.81
C CYS A 340 -17.66 -6.15 11.29
N PHE A 341 -17.18 -6.54 12.46
CA PHE A 341 -15.95 -5.98 13.03
C PHE A 341 -14.77 -6.89 12.67
N ASP A 342 -13.94 -6.40 11.75
CA ASP A 342 -12.75 -7.10 11.28
C ASP A 342 -11.59 -6.92 12.26
N GLU A 343 -10.87 -8.01 12.52
CA GLU A 343 -9.76 -8.05 13.47
C GLU A 343 -10.12 -7.49 14.86
N PHE A 344 -11.29 -7.86 15.37
CA PHE A 344 -11.83 -7.32 16.63
C PHE A 344 -10.90 -7.54 17.83
N ASN A 345 -10.03 -8.55 17.75
CA ASN A 345 -9.02 -8.84 18.76
C ASN A 345 -7.85 -7.82 18.81
N ARG A 346 -7.84 -6.81 17.93
CA ARG A 346 -6.92 -5.66 18.00
C ARG A 346 -7.33 -4.61 19.03
N LEU A 347 -8.58 -4.60 19.47
CA LEU A 347 -9.02 -3.67 20.50
C LEU A 347 -8.31 -3.98 21.83
N GLU A 348 -8.00 -2.94 22.60
CA GLU A 348 -7.45 -3.09 23.94
C GLU A 348 -8.38 -3.92 24.83
N GLU A 349 -7.80 -4.71 25.74
CA GLU A 349 -8.55 -5.59 26.63
C GLU A 349 -9.60 -4.84 27.47
N ARG A 350 -9.25 -3.64 27.97
CA ARG A 350 -10.17 -2.76 28.71
C ARG A 350 -11.39 -2.38 27.85
N MET A 351 -11.18 -2.11 26.57
CA MET A 351 -12.24 -1.71 25.65
C MET A 351 -13.11 -2.89 25.23
N LEU A 352 -12.50 -4.04 24.98
CA LEU A 352 -13.21 -5.30 24.70
C LEU A 352 -14.19 -5.62 25.83
N SER A 353 -13.77 -5.43 27.08
CA SER A 353 -14.65 -5.60 28.24
C SER A 353 -15.84 -4.62 28.21
N ALA A 354 -15.60 -3.34 27.95
CA ALA A 354 -16.66 -2.33 27.92
C ALA A 354 -17.65 -2.54 26.76
N VAL A 355 -17.14 -2.86 25.56
CA VAL A 355 -17.95 -3.19 24.38
C VAL A 355 -18.77 -4.46 24.61
N SER A 356 -18.23 -5.45 25.33
CA SER A 356 -18.96 -6.69 25.61
C SER A 356 -20.28 -6.44 26.36
N GLN A 357 -20.30 -5.47 27.27
CA GLN A 357 -21.52 -5.07 27.98
C GLN A 357 -22.55 -4.47 27.03
N GLN A 358 -22.15 -3.59 26.11
CA GLN A 358 -23.06 -3.02 25.12
C GLN A 358 -23.66 -4.09 24.19
N VAL A 359 -22.81 -5.00 23.70
CA VAL A 359 -23.25 -6.11 22.84
C VAL A 359 -24.21 -7.05 23.57
N GLN A 360 -23.93 -7.34 24.85
CA GLN A 360 -24.80 -8.14 25.69
C GLN A 360 -26.21 -7.53 25.78
N THR A 361 -26.30 -6.24 26.12
CA THR A 361 -27.60 -5.57 26.26
C THR A 361 -28.40 -5.59 24.95
N ILE A 362 -27.73 -5.42 23.81
CA ILE A 362 -28.38 -5.48 22.49
C ILE A 362 -28.92 -6.90 22.20
N GLN A 363 -28.10 -7.93 22.43
CA GLN A 363 -28.51 -9.31 22.14
C GLN A 363 -29.62 -9.80 23.07
N GLU A 364 -29.57 -9.45 24.36
CA GLU A 364 -30.65 -9.78 25.31
C GLU A 364 -31.98 -9.16 24.88
N ALA A 365 -31.97 -7.94 24.37
CA ALA A 365 -33.15 -7.28 23.82
C ALA A 365 -33.67 -7.94 22.53
N LEU A 366 -32.78 -8.40 21.65
CA LEU A 366 -33.17 -9.17 20.46
C LEU A 366 -33.76 -10.53 20.80
N LYS A 367 -33.27 -11.16 21.88
CA LYS A 367 -33.75 -12.46 22.36
C LYS A 367 -35.13 -12.35 23.00
N SER A 368 -35.36 -11.36 23.87
CA SER A 368 -36.66 -11.14 24.51
C SER A 368 -37.77 -10.85 23.50
N ALA A 369 -37.43 -10.16 22.40
CA ALA A 369 -38.34 -9.92 21.27
C ALA A 369 -38.83 -11.20 20.57
N GLN A 370 -37.99 -12.24 20.52
CA GLN A 370 -38.33 -13.51 19.88
C GLN A 370 -39.20 -14.38 20.78
N GLU A 371 -38.95 -14.37 22.09
CA GLU A 371 -39.75 -15.08 23.09
C GLU A 371 -41.18 -14.53 23.14
N GLY A 372 -41.34 -13.19 23.10
CA GLY A 372 -42.66 -12.55 23.01
C GLY A 372 -43.45 -12.82 21.72
N LYS A 373 -42.81 -13.31 20.64
CA LYS A 373 -43.50 -13.77 19.42
C LYS A 373 -43.95 -15.23 19.49
N LYS A 374 -43.38 -16.06 20.38
CA LYS A 374 -43.73 -17.48 20.53
C LYS A 374 -44.92 -17.70 21.49
N GLU A 375 -45.10 -16.81 22.47
CA GLU A 375 -46.29 -16.79 23.33
C GLU A 375 -47.33 -15.84 22.74
N GLY A 376 -48.26 -16.37 21.95
CA GLY A 376 -49.40 -15.59 21.49
C GLY A 376 -50.37 -15.27 22.62
N SER A 377 -50.11 -14.25 23.45
CA SER A 377 -51.10 -13.51 24.26
C SER A 377 -50.49 -12.44 25.19
N LYS A 378 -51.10 -11.24 25.18
CA LYS A 378 -51.14 -10.21 26.24
C LYS A 378 -49.87 -9.96 27.09
N CYS A 379 -49.02 -9.03 26.68
CA CYS A 379 -48.20 -8.26 27.63
C CYS A 379 -49.04 -7.13 28.25
N THR A 380 -49.64 -7.37 29.42
CA THR A 380 -49.93 -6.31 30.40
C THR A 380 -48.68 -6.10 31.25
N CYS A 381 -47.83 -5.14 30.90
CA CYS A 381 -46.83 -4.64 31.84
C CYS A 381 -47.51 -3.60 32.74
N LEU A 382 -47.66 -3.96 34.02
CA LEU A 382 -48.12 -3.08 35.09
C LEU A 382 -47.28 -1.80 35.14
N PHE A 383 -47.87 -0.67 34.76
CA PHE A 383 -47.45 0.64 35.24
C PHE A 383 -48.53 1.16 36.21
N GLN A 384 -48.20 1.17 37.50
CA GLN A 384 -48.94 1.93 38.51
C GLN A 384 -48.80 3.42 38.18
N LEU A 385 -49.81 3.99 37.52
CA LEU A 385 -49.98 5.44 37.42
C LEU A 385 -50.81 5.91 38.61
N LYS A 386 -50.22 6.74 39.48
CA LYS A 386 -50.98 7.57 40.43
C LYS A 386 -51.69 8.67 39.63
N PRO A 387 -52.99 8.91 39.85
CA PRO A 387 -53.70 9.99 39.17
C PRO A 387 -53.37 11.34 39.82
N ILE A 388 -53.14 12.36 38.99
CA ILE A 388 -53.15 13.76 39.38
C ILE A 388 -54.53 14.29 38.96
N GLU A 389 -55.31 14.72 39.94
CA GLU A 389 -56.58 15.43 39.74
C GLU A 389 -56.32 16.87 39.26
N GLY A 390 -57.15 17.35 38.33
CA GLY A 390 -57.13 18.71 37.86
C GLY A 390 -58.13 18.94 36.73
N ASP A 391 -59.37 19.25 37.11
CA ASP A 391 -60.44 19.72 36.24
C ASP A 391 -60.06 21.02 35.51
N ASN A 392 -60.36 21.08 34.21
CA ASN A 392 -61.10 22.20 33.61
C ASN A 392 -61.42 21.92 32.14
N ALA A 393 -62.71 21.76 31.87
CA ALA A 393 -63.30 21.74 30.54
C ALA A 393 -63.40 23.16 29.97
N LEU A 394 -63.22 23.33 28.64
CA LEU A 394 -63.97 24.29 27.82
C LEU A 394 -63.78 24.04 26.31
N GLN A 395 -64.86 23.52 25.70
CA GLN A 395 -65.44 23.78 24.37
C GLN A 395 -64.56 24.16 23.17
N MET A 396 -64.71 23.38 22.09
CA MET A 396 -64.89 23.93 20.75
C MET A 396 -65.86 23.09 19.91
N LYS A 397 -66.74 23.79 19.19
CA LYS A 397 -67.75 23.30 18.25
C LYS A 397 -67.14 22.96 16.89
N ASP A 398 -67.79 22.00 16.26
CA ASP A 398 -67.90 21.64 14.84
C ASP A 398 -67.26 22.59 13.80
N ASP A 399 -66.44 22.02 12.92
CA ASP A 399 -66.70 22.07 11.48
C ASP A 399 -65.97 20.91 10.75
N TYR A 400 -66.75 20.13 10.01
CA TYR A 400 -66.33 19.01 9.16
C TYR A 400 -65.82 19.52 7.81
N SER A 401 -64.66 19.06 7.35
CA SER A 401 -64.52 18.38 6.04
C SER A 401 -63.08 17.91 5.75
N ASN A 402 -63.00 16.63 5.34
CA ASN A 402 -61.95 15.98 4.55
C ASN A 402 -60.54 15.82 5.16
N THR A 403 -60.32 14.70 5.85
CA THR A 403 -59.07 13.90 5.78
C THR A 403 -59.35 12.45 6.24
N CYS A 404 -59.53 11.54 5.28
CA CYS A 404 -59.39 10.09 5.42
C CYS A 404 -58.51 9.72 4.22
N TYR A 405 -57.27 9.24 4.36
CA TYR A 405 -56.87 7.97 4.95
C TYR A 405 -55.53 8.12 5.69
N ASN A 406 -55.56 8.05 7.02
CA ASN A 406 -54.39 7.78 7.87
C ASN A 406 -54.84 6.74 8.90
N GLN A 407 -54.92 5.48 8.49
CA GLN A 407 -55.13 4.35 9.38
C GLN A 407 -54.39 3.12 8.87
N THR A 408 -53.13 3.00 9.26
CA THR A 408 -52.43 1.74 9.59
C THR A 408 -51.16 2.03 10.40
N ASN A 409 -51.26 2.91 11.41
CA ASN A 409 -50.33 2.84 12.54
C ASN A 409 -50.84 1.79 13.52
N VAL A 410 -50.61 0.51 13.17
CA VAL A 410 -50.72 -0.57 14.14
C VAL A 410 -49.55 -0.44 15.11
N LEU A 411 -49.87 -0.16 16.37
CA LEU A 411 -48.96 -0.13 17.51
C LEU A 411 -48.19 -1.47 17.64
N PHE A 412 -47.01 -1.56 17.03
CA PHE A 412 -45.98 -2.49 17.47
C PHE A 412 -45.17 -1.80 18.56
N ALA A 413 -45.30 -2.26 19.81
CA ALA A 413 -44.40 -1.87 20.89
C ALA A 413 -42.95 -2.15 20.46
N GLY A 414 -42.18 -1.10 20.21
CA GLY A 414 -40.79 -1.21 19.76
C GLY A 414 -39.87 -1.58 20.93
N ILE A 415 -38.95 -2.51 20.70
CA ILE A 415 -37.89 -2.88 21.67
C ILE A 415 -36.92 -1.71 21.80
N SER A 416 -36.64 -1.27 23.03
CA SER A 416 -35.67 -0.22 23.32
C SER A 416 -34.55 -0.71 24.23
N VAL A 417 -33.34 -0.21 24.01
CA VAL A 417 -32.13 -0.54 24.78
C VAL A 417 -31.41 0.73 25.20
N GLU A 418 -30.84 0.75 26.40
CA GLU A 418 -29.96 1.82 26.83
C GLU A 418 -28.54 1.62 26.29
N LEU A 419 -28.10 2.51 25.40
CA LEU A 419 -26.74 2.57 24.85
C LEU A 419 -26.15 3.95 25.11
N VAL A 420 -24.97 4.01 25.76
CA VAL A 420 -24.27 5.27 26.07
C VAL A 420 -25.17 6.29 26.78
N GLY A 421 -25.99 5.83 27.74
CA GLY A 421 -26.92 6.66 28.50
C GLY A 421 -28.15 7.14 27.72
N LYS A 422 -28.48 6.53 26.58
CA LYS A 422 -29.65 6.88 25.75
C LYS A 422 -30.50 5.65 25.42
N GLN A 423 -31.82 5.81 25.45
CA GLN A 423 -32.77 4.79 24.98
C GLN A 423 -32.85 4.79 23.45
N VAL A 424 -32.60 3.64 22.84
CA VAL A 424 -32.51 3.46 21.38
C VAL A 424 -33.41 2.31 20.95
N ARG A 425 -34.20 2.51 19.89
CA ARG A 425 -35.01 1.46 19.27
C ARG A 425 -34.14 0.48 18.51
N VAL A 426 -34.37 -0.82 18.71
CA VAL A 426 -33.62 -1.90 18.04
C VAL A 426 -34.48 -2.57 16.98
N SER A 427 -34.01 -2.58 15.74
CA SER A 427 -34.58 -3.37 14.64
C SER A 427 -34.23 -4.85 14.78
N THR A 428 -35.18 -5.75 14.53
CA THR A 428 -34.98 -7.20 14.65
C THR A 428 -34.07 -7.80 13.57
N ASP A 429 -33.76 -7.02 12.53
CA ASP A 429 -32.89 -7.42 11.42
C ASP A 429 -31.40 -7.16 11.70
N MET A 430 -31.11 -6.41 12.77
CA MET A 430 -29.76 -6.08 13.20
C MET A 430 -28.98 -7.32 13.64
N ALA A 431 -27.70 -7.36 13.29
CA ALA A 431 -26.79 -8.43 13.70
C ALA A 431 -25.35 -7.93 13.87
N ILE A 432 -24.61 -8.58 14.76
CA ILE A 432 -23.19 -8.28 15.02
C ILE A 432 -22.35 -9.50 14.65
N PHE A 433 -21.29 -9.26 13.89
CA PHE A 433 -20.30 -10.25 13.48
C PHE A 433 -18.90 -9.78 13.88
N ILE A 434 -18.07 -10.72 14.32
CA ILE A 434 -16.69 -10.47 14.71
C ILE A 434 -15.78 -11.45 13.97
N THR A 435 -14.77 -10.96 13.26
CA THR A 435 -13.71 -11.81 12.72
C THR A 435 -12.44 -11.68 13.57
N MET A 436 -11.62 -12.73 13.58
CA MET A 436 -10.31 -12.68 14.24
C MET A 436 -9.31 -13.62 13.59
N ASN A 437 -8.05 -13.20 13.63
CA ASN A 437 -6.88 -14.04 13.37
C ASN A 437 -6.26 -14.48 14.71
N PRO A 438 -6.49 -15.73 15.14
CA PRO A 438 -5.85 -16.23 16.35
C PRO A 438 -4.33 -16.39 16.15
N GLY A 439 -3.54 -16.06 17.18
CA GLY A 439 -2.08 -16.27 17.19
C GLY A 439 -1.24 -15.16 16.55
N TYR A 440 -1.86 -14.05 16.14
CA TYR A 440 -1.14 -12.87 15.64
C TYR A 440 -0.50 -12.12 16.82
N ALA A 441 0.79 -11.79 16.71
CA ALA A 441 1.54 -11.14 17.79
C ALA A 441 0.91 -9.78 18.17
N GLY A 442 0.89 -9.48 19.48
CA GLY A 442 0.39 -8.19 20.00
C GLY A 442 -1.12 -8.06 20.16
N ARG A 443 -1.93 -9.09 19.84
CA ARG A 443 -3.40 -8.99 19.89
C ARG A 443 -4.01 -9.57 21.17
N SER A 444 -5.08 -8.94 21.64
CA SER A 444 -5.84 -9.32 22.84
C SER A 444 -6.62 -10.62 22.65
N ASN A 445 -6.82 -11.39 23.71
CA ASN A 445 -7.75 -12.52 23.68
C ASN A 445 -9.19 -12.04 23.91
N LEU A 446 -10.17 -12.71 23.31
CA LEU A 446 -11.58 -12.39 23.60
C LEU A 446 -11.95 -12.76 25.05
N PRO A 447 -12.61 -11.85 25.79
CA PRO A 447 -13.18 -12.17 27.09
C PRO A 447 -14.23 -13.29 27.02
N ASP A 448 -14.30 -14.14 28.03
CA ASP A 448 -15.21 -15.30 28.03
C ASP A 448 -16.69 -14.91 28.06
N ASN A 449 -17.03 -13.77 28.66
CA ASN A 449 -18.39 -13.22 28.64
C ASN A 449 -18.84 -12.93 27.20
N LEU A 450 -17.93 -12.41 26.38
CA LEU A 450 -18.21 -12.11 24.98
C LEU A 450 -18.30 -13.40 24.16
N LYS A 451 -17.43 -14.40 24.40
CA LYS A 451 -17.49 -15.68 23.67
C LYS A 451 -18.87 -16.36 23.79
N LYS A 452 -19.56 -16.23 24.92
CA LYS A 452 -20.92 -16.81 25.12
C LYS A 452 -21.99 -16.16 24.24
N LEU A 453 -21.78 -14.90 23.83
CA LEU A 453 -22.68 -14.10 23.01
C LEU A 453 -22.49 -14.35 21.51
N PHE A 454 -21.48 -15.13 21.13
CA PHE A 454 -21.13 -15.38 19.74
C PHE A 454 -21.06 -16.86 19.42
N ARG A 455 -21.58 -17.23 18.24
CA ARG A 455 -21.39 -18.56 17.65
C ARG A 455 -20.07 -18.57 16.87
N SER A 456 -19.07 -19.26 17.38
CA SER A 456 -17.77 -19.33 16.72
C SER A 456 -17.73 -20.37 15.59
N LEU A 457 -16.95 -20.08 14.53
CA LEU A 457 -16.70 -21.00 13.42
C LEU A 457 -15.23 -20.94 13.00
N ALA A 458 -14.56 -22.09 12.93
CA ALA A 458 -13.21 -22.19 12.39
C ALA A 458 -13.20 -22.17 10.85
N MET A 459 -12.50 -21.21 10.26
CA MET A 459 -12.22 -21.09 8.83
C MET A 459 -10.71 -21.23 8.58
N THR A 460 -10.22 -22.47 8.53
CA THR A 460 -8.79 -22.78 8.48
C THR A 460 -8.19 -22.81 7.08
N LYS A 461 -8.80 -23.55 6.14
CA LYS A 461 -8.28 -23.70 4.77
C LYS A 461 -9.40 -23.60 3.74
N PRO A 462 -9.38 -22.60 2.84
CA PRO A 462 -10.35 -22.51 1.75
C PRO A 462 -10.06 -23.56 0.67
N ASP A 463 -11.10 -23.94 -0.08
CA ASP A 463 -10.98 -24.82 -1.23
C ASP A 463 -10.42 -24.06 -2.43
N ARG A 464 -9.08 -23.97 -2.51
CA ARG A 464 -8.39 -23.24 -3.58
C ARG A 464 -8.67 -23.80 -4.98
N GLN A 465 -8.94 -25.10 -5.09
CA GLN A 465 -9.14 -25.77 -6.37
C GLN A 465 -10.50 -25.40 -6.96
N LEU A 466 -11.58 -25.52 -6.18
CA LEU A 466 -12.91 -25.13 -6.63
C LEU A 466 -12.97 -23.62 -6.93
N ILE A 467 -12.32 -22.79 -6.10
CA ILE A 467 -12.24 -21.34 -6.34
C ILE A 467 -11.53 -21.06 -7.67
N ALA A 468 -10.38 -21.71 -7.92
CA ALA A 468 -9.64 -21.50 -9.16
C ALA A 468 -10.41 -21.98 -10.40
N GLU A 469 -11.10 -23.11 -10.31
CA GLU A 469 -11.95 -23.63 -11.39
C GLU A 469 -13.05 -22.63 -11.76
N VAL A 470 -13.85 -22.19 -10.78
CA VAL A 470 -14.98 -21.27 -11.01
C VAL A 470 -14.48 -19.94 -11.57
N MET A 471 -13.37 -19.43 -11.05
CA MET A 471 -12.76 -18.18 -11.53
C MET A 471 -12.25 -18.30 -12.96
N LEU A 472 -11.54 -19.38 -13.31
CA LEU A 472 -11.09 -19.58 -14.68
C LEU A 472 -12.28 -19.74 -15.63
N PHE A 473 -13.31 -20.47 -15.22
CA PHE A 473 -14.52 -20.64 -16.01
C PHE A 473 -15.24 -19.29 -16.23
N SER A 474 -15.31 -18.43 -15.21
CA SER A 474 -15.89 -17.08 -15.35
C SER A 474 -15.03 -16.13 -16.19
N GLN A 475 -13.73 -16.39 -16.35
CA GLN A 475 -12.87 -15.68 -17.31
C GLN A 475 -12.94 -16.26 -18.73
N GLY A 476 -13.77 -17.29 -18.95
CA GLY A 476 -14.00 -17.91 -20.25
C GLY A 476 -13.00 -19.03 -20.58
N PHE A 477 -12.31 -19.63 -19.62
CA PHE A 477 -11.46 -20.79 -19.87
C PHE A 477 -12.30 -22.07 -19.98
N ARG A 478 -12.16 -22.81 -21.08
CA ARG A 478 -12.91 -24.06 -21.30
C ARG A 478 -12.27 -25.24 -20.57
N SER A 479 -10.93 -25.26 -20.46
CA SER A 479 -10.19 -26.28 -19.71
C SER A 479 -9.98 -25.93 -18.23
N ALA A 480 -10.84 -25.07 -17.66
CA ALA A 480 -10.73 -24.53 -16.30
C ALA A 480 -10.51 -25.60 -15.22
N GLU A 481 -11.23 -26.72 -15.28
CA GLU A 481 -11.09 -27.84 -14.33
C GLU A 481 -9.68 -28.47 -14.37
N LYS A 482 -9.15 -28.71 -15.58
CA LYS A 482 -7.80 -29.27 -15.76
C LYS A 482 -6.72 -28.28 -15.33
N LEU A 483 -6.90 -26.99 -15.63
CA LEU A 483 -5.97 -25.94 -15.25
C LEU A 483 -5.95 -25.71 -13.73
N ALA A 484 -7.11 -25.70 -13.08
CA ALA A 484 -7.24 -25.59 -11.63
C ALA A 484 -6.52 -26.73 -10.89
N CYS A 485 -6.65 -27.96 -11.39
CA CYS A 485 -5.94 -29.14 -10.89
C CYS A 485 -4.41 -29.05 -11.01
N LYS A 486 -3.87 -28.18 -11.89
CA LYS A 486 -2.43 -27.99 -12.08
C LYS A 486 -1.89 -26.78 -11.33
N ILE A 487 -2.58 -25.64 -11.43
CA ILE A 487 -2.10 -24.37 -10.87
C ILE A 487 -2.09 -24.37 -9.34
N VAL A 488 -3.05 -25.04 -8.69
CA VAL A 488 -3.11 -25.08 -7.23
C VAL A 488 -1.96 -25.91 -6.63
N PRO A 489 -1.67 -27.14 -7.12
CA PRO A 489 -0.46 -27.84 -6.73
C PRO A 489 0.82 -27.08 -7.06
N PHE A 490 0.90 -26.39 -8.21
CA PHE A 490 2.05 -25.55 -8.55
C PHE A 490 2.31 -24.48 -7.49
N PHE A 491 1.29 -23.72 -7.07
CA PHE A 491 1.42 -22.74 -5.99
C PHE A 491 1.90 -23.36 -4.68
N LYS A 492 1.44 -24.58 -4.39
CA LYS A 492 1.88 -25.33 -3.20
C LYS A 492 3.35 -25.76 -3.30
N LEU A 493 3.79 -26.20 -4.48
CA LEU A 493 5.20 -26.56 -4.72
C LEU A 493 6.10 -25.33 -4.62
N CYS A 494 5.67 -24.17 -5.13
CA CYS A 494 6.42 -22.93 -4.99
C CYS A 494 6.61 -22.53 -3.51
N ASP A 495 5.58 -22.69 -2.69
CA ASP A 495 5.63 -22.41 -1.24
C ASP A 495 6.58 -23.37 -0.49
N GLU A 496 6.69 -24.63 -0.94
CA GLU A 496 7.50 -25.66 -0.29
C GLU A 496 8.95 -25.74 -0.81
N GLN A 497 9.21 -25.40 -2.09
CA GLN A 497 10.51 -25.61 -2.74
C GLN A 497 11.32 -24.34 -3.02
N LEU A 498 10.68 -23.17 -3.11
CA LEU A 498 11.42 -21.91 -3.27
C LEU A 498 12.00 -21.46 -1.92
N SER A 499 12.94 -20.53 -1.97
CA SER A 499 13.56 -19.99 -0.76
C SER A 499 12.52 -19.35 0.15
N ASN A 500 12.64 -19.56 1.47
CA ASN A 500 11.70 -19.00 2.45
C ASN A 500 11.96 -17.50 2.69
N GLN A 501 11.49 -16.67 1.77
CA GLN A 501 11.59 -15.22 1.85
C GLN A 501 10.34 -14.60 2.48
N SER A 502 10.50 -13.61 3.36
CA SER A 502 9.36 -13.01 4.09
C SER A 502 8.34 -12.30 3.18
N HIS A 503 8.73 -11.96 1.96
CA HIS A 503 7.91 -11.26 0.99
C HIS A 503 7.20 -12.20 0.00
N TYR A 504 7.41 -13.51 0.08
CA TYR A 504 6.73 -14.48 -0.76
C TYR A 504 5.30 -14.71 -0.25
N ASP A 505 4.34 -14.65 -1.19
CA ASP A 505 2.93 -14.95 -0.92
C ASP A 505 2.39 -15.88 -2.01
N PHE A 506 2.14 -17.13 -1.61
CA PHE A 506 1.47 -18.16 -2.39
C PHE A 506 0.06 -18.47 -1.85
N GLY A 507 -0.55 -17.48 -1.17
CA GLY A 507 -1.89 -17.53 -0.64
C GLY A 507 -3.01 -17.42 -1.70
N LEU A 508 -4.26 -17.41 -1.22
CA LEU A 508 -5.43 -17.35 -2.11
C LEU A 508 -5.53 -16.02 -2.87
N ARG A 509 -5.04 -14.92 -2.29
CA ARG A 509 -5.04 -13.59 -2.93
C ARG A 509 -4.08 -13.55 -4.12
N ALA A 510 -2.86 -14.07 -3.96
CA ALA A 510 -1.91 -14.22 -5.06
C ALA A 510 -2.50 -15.09 -6.17
N LEU A 511 -3.12 -16.23 -5.83
CA LEU A 511 -3.80 -17.09 -6.80
C LEU A 511 -4.91 -16.32 -7.55
N LYS A 512 -5.81 -15.62 -6.85
CA LYS A 512 -6.87 -14.79 -7.46
C LYS A 512 -6.28 -13.79 -8.45
N SER A 513 -5.20 -13.10 -8.08
CA SER A 513 -4.52 -12.10 -8.93
C SER A 513 -4.01 -12.70 -10.23
N VAL A 514 -3.38 -13.89 -10.18
CA VAL A 514 -2.95 -14.62 -11.38
C VAL A 514 -4.14 -14.99 -12.27
N LEU A 515 -5.23 -15.52 -11.70
CA LEU A 515 -6.38 -15.95 -12.51
C LEU A 515 -7.08 -14.76 -13.21
N VAL A 516 -7.19 -13.62 -12.53
CA VAL A 516 -7.74 -12.38 -13.11
C VAL A 516 -6.81 -11.84 -14.21
N SER A 517 -5.50 -11.84 -13.96
CA SER A 517 -4.50 -11.46 -14.96
C SER A 517 -4.55 -12.37 -16.20
N ALA A 518 -4.67 -13.69 -16.01
CA ALA A 518 -4.81 -14.65 -17.12
C ALA A 518 -6.06 -14.37 -17.97
N GLY A 519 -7.18 -13.96 -17.35
CA GLY A 519 -8.38 -13.51 -18.06
C GLY A 519 -8.15 -12.24 -18.88
N ASN A 520 -7.42 -11.27 -18.34
CA ASN A 520 -7.03 -10.05 -19.07
C ASN A 520 -6.11 -10.36 -20.27
N VAL A 521 -5.08 -11.20 -20.05
CA VAL A 521 -4.15 -11.62 -21.12
C VAL A 521 -4.89 -12.40 -22.22
N LYS A 522 -5.84 -13.27 -21.86
CA LYS A 522 -6.69 -13.99 -22.84
C LYS A 522 -7.47 -13.00 -23.71
N ARG A 523 -8.12 -12.01 -23.10
CA ARG A 523 -8.87 -10.97 -23.81
C ARG A 523 -7.98 -10.14 -24.74
N ASP A 524 -6.81 -9.72 -24.25
CA ASP A 524 -5.85 -8.97 -25.06
C ASP A 524 -5.39 -9.77 -26.30
N ARG A 525 -5.17 -11.08 -26.17
CA ARG A 525 -4.84 -11.96 -27.31
C ARG A 525 -6.00 -12.06 -28.29
N ILE A 526 -7.24 -12.23 -27.82
CA ILE A 526 -8.44 -12.28 -28.67
C ILE A 526 -8.60 -10.97 -29.45
N MET A 527 -8.47 -9.82 -28.77
CA MET A 527 -8.59 -8.50 -29.38
C MET A 527 -7.55 -8.29 -30.49
N LYS A 528 -6.29 -8.68 -30.26
CA LYS A 528 -5.23 -8.60 -31.27
C LYS A 528 -5.50 -9.48 -32.49
N ILE A 529 -5.99 -10.71 -32.29
CA ILE A 529 -6.31 -11.60 -33.42
C ILE A 529 -7.48 -11.01 -34.21
N LYS A 530 -8.50 -10.48 -33.53
CA LYS A 530 -9.64 -9.79 -34.15
C LYS A 530 -9.20 -8.58 -34.97
N GLU A 531 -8.31 -7.73 -34.45
CA GLU A 531 -7.76 -6.58 -35.19
C GLU A 531 -6.97 -7.03 -36.43
N ASN A 532 -6.13 -8.06 -36.29
CA ASN A 532 -5.37 -8.62 -37.41
C ASN A 532 -6.27 -9.22 -38.51
N MET A 533 -7.35 -9.90 -38.15
CA MET A 533 -8.34 -10.44 -39.09
C MET A 533 -9.15 -9.33 -39.78
N LYS A 534 -9.53 -8.28 -39.04
CA LYS A 534 -10.16 -7.07 -39.61
C LYS A 534 -9.24 -6.37 -40.61
N LEU A 535 -7.94 -6.25 -40.30
CA LEU A 535 -6.94 -5.68 -41.20
C LEU A 535 -6.75 -6.52 -42.48
N ARG A 536 -7.04 -7.83 -42.42
CA ARG A 536 -7.04 -8.73 -43.59
C ARG A 536 -8.34 -8.70 -44.40
N GLY A 537 -9.34 -7.92 -43.99
CA GLY A 537 -10.59 -7.71 -44.72
C GLY A 537 -11.71 -8.71 -44.41
N GLU A 538 -11.59 -9.53 -43.37
CA GLU A 538 -12.64 -10.45 -42.94
C GLU A 538 -13.71 -9.73 -42.11
N THR A 539 -14.99 -9.85 -42.49
CA THR A 539 -16.12 -9.15 -41.86
C THR A 539 -16.97 -10.02 -40.93
N ASN A 540 -16.95 -11.35 -41.10
CA ASN A 540 -17.67 -12.32 -40.25
C ASN A 540 -16.68 -13.11 -39.39
N ILE A 541 -16.15 -12.48 -38.34
CA ILE A 541 -15.21 -13.11 -37.41
C ILE A 541 -16.01 -13.67 -36.23
N ASP A 542 -16.01 -15.00 -36.06
CA ASP A 542 -16.58 -15.64 -34.88
C ASP A 542 -15.55 -15.70 -33.74
N GLU A 543 -15.74 -14.86 -32.73
CA GLU A 543 -14.87 -14.74 -31.57
C GLU A 543 -14.79 -16.04 -30.75
N ALA A 544 -15.88 -16.83 -30.73
CA ALA A 544 -15.89 -18.11 -30.03
C ALA A 544 -14.92 -19.10 -30.67
N SER A 545 -14.87 -19.17 -32.00
CA SER A 545 -13.93 -20.02 -32.75
C SER A 545 -12.46 -19.62 -32.55
N ILE A 546 -12.17 -18.32 -32.39
CA ILE A 546 -10.82 -17.83 -32.06
C ILE A 546 -10.45 -18.27 -30.65
N ALA A 547 -11.36 -18.07 -29.70
CA ALA A 547 -11.14 -18.42 -28.31
C ALA A 547 -10.92 -19.93 -28.10
N GLU A 548 -11.53 -20.76 -28.92
CA GLU A 548 -11.35 -22.22 -28.93
C GLU A 548 -9.94 -22.65 -29.32
N ASN A 549 -9.33 -21.96 -30.29
CA ASN A 549 -8.03 -22.32 -30.84
C ASN A 549 -6.85 -21.71 -30.07
N LEU A 550 -7.11 -20.96 -28.99
CA LEU A 550 -6.06 -20.34 -28.19
C LEU A 550 -5.39 -21.33 -27.23
N PRO A 551 -4.05 -21.26 -27.07
CA PRO A 551 -3.34 -22.09 -26.11
C PRO A 551 -3.57 -21.59 -24.67
N GLU A 552 -4.60 -22.10 -24.00
CA GLU A 552 -4.99 -21.68 -22.64
C GLU A 552 -3.89 -21.90 -21.59
N GLN A 553 -3.10 -22.98 -21.71
CA GLN A 553 -1.99 -23.26 -20.78
C GLN A 553 -0.89 -22.20 -20.88
N GLU A 554 -0.55 -21.76 -22.09
CA GLU A 554 0.48 -20.75 -22.32
C GLU A 554 0.07 -19.39 -21.73
N ILE A 555 -1.20 -19.01 -21.90
CA ILE A 555 -1.77 -17.78 -21.32
C ILE A 555 -1.66 -17.79 -19.79
N LEU A 556 -1.96 -18.93 -19.16
CA LEU A 556 -1.87 -19.08 -17.72
C LEU A 556 -0.42 -18.95 -17.22
N ILE A 557 0.54 -19.59 -17.91
CA ILE A 557 1.97 -19.50 -17.58
C ILE A 557 2.47 -18.08 -17.76
N GLN A 558 2.08 -17.39 -18.83
CA GLN A 558 2.42 -15.98 -19.04
C GLN A 558 1.97 -15.12 -17.85
N SER A 559 0.74 -15.32 -17.37
CA SER A 559 0.21 -14.59 -16.23
C SER A 559 0.96 -14.90 -14.92
N VAL A 560 1.33 -16.16 -14.69
CA VAL A 560 2.19 -16.55 -13.56
C VAL A 560 3.53 -15.82 -13.65
N CYS A 561 4.17 -15.80 -14.82
CA CYS A 561 5.44 -15.13 -15.00
C CYS A 561 5.36 -13.62 -14.76
N GLU A 562 4.35 -12.93 -15.32
CA GLU A 562 4.16 -11.49 -15.16
C GLU A 562 3.92 -11.06 -13.70
N THR A 563 3.31 -11.93 -12.88
CA THR A 563 2.93 -11.61 -11.50
C THR A 563 3.92 -12.12 -10.45
N MET A 564 4.58 -13.25 -10.70
CA MET A 564 5.45 -13.92 -9.73
C MET A 564 6.93 -13.60 -9.93
N VAL A 565 7.43 -13.55 -11.17
CA VAL A 565 8.87 -13.32 -11.44
C VAL A 565 9.38 -12.01 -10.85
N PRO A 566 8.64 -10.87 -10.90
CA PRO A 566 9.10 -9.64 -10.27
C PRO A 566 9.30 -9.77 -8.75
N LYS A 567 8.61 -10.73 -8.10
CA LYS A 567 8.71 -10.97 -6.66
C LYS A 567 9.91 -11.83 -6.27
N LEU A 568 10.41 -12.67 -7.18
CA LEU A 568 11.42 -13.68 -6.87
C LEU A 568 12.82 -13.09 -6.78
N VAL A 569 13.63 -13.68 -5.89
CA VAL A 569 15.08 -13.47 -5.86
C VAL A 569 15.75 -14.18 -7.04
N ALA A 570 16.96 -13.75 -7.41
CA ALA A 570 17.64 -14.22 -8.61
C ALA A 570 17.83 -15.75 -8.65
N GLU A 571 18.13 -16.37 -7.50
CA GLU A 571 18.38 -17.82 -7.37
C GLU A 571 17.12 -18.68 -7.57
N ASP A 572 15.95 -18.13 -7.25
CA ASP A 572 14.66 -18.83 -7.33
C ASP A 572 14.03 -18.75 -8.74
N ILE A 573 14.48 -17.83 -9.59
CA ILE A 573 13.96 -17.67 -10.96
C ILE A 573 14.17 -18.96 -11.79
N PRO A 574 15.38 -19.57 -11.83
CA PRO A 574 15.58 -20.85 -12.51
C PRO A 574 14.75 -21.99 -11.92
N LEU A 575 14.60 -22.04 -10.58
CA LEU A 575 13.80 -23.06 -9.90
C LEU A 575 12.33 -22.99 -10.30
N LEU A 576 11.76 -21.78 -10.37
CA LEU A 576 10.40 -21.56 -10.86
C LEU A 576 10.22 -22.12 -12.28
N PHE A 577 11.16 -21.85 -13.19
CA PHE A 577 11.07 -22.35 -14.56
C PHE A 577 11.19 -23.87 -14.65
N SER A 578 11.96 -24.51 -13.77
CA SER A 578 11.99 -25.97 -13.63
C SER A 578 10.62 -26.50 -13.20
N LEU A 579 10.04 -25.93 -12.14
CA LEU A 579 8.71 -26.29 -11.63
C LEU A 579 7.60 -26.10 -12.67
N LEU A 580 7.67 -25.01 -13.43
CA LEU A 580 6.73 -24.75 -14.53
C LEU A 580 6.83 -25.82 -15.61
N SER A 581 8.05 -26.23 -15.97
CA SER A 581 8.29 -27.27 -16.97
C SER A 581 7.77 -28.64 -16.52
N ASP A 582 7.85 -28.93 -15.21
CA ASP A 582 7.35 -30.19 -14.63
C ASP A 582 5.80 -30.24 -14.60
N VAL A 583 5.14 -29.14 -14.23
CA VAL A 583 3.67 -29.08 -14.14
C VAL A 583 3.00 -28.90 -15.52
N PHE A 584 3.67 -28.15 -16.40
CA PHE A 584 3.20 -27.83 -17.76
C PHE A 584 4.21 -28.30 -18.83
N PRO A 585 4.33 -29.61 -19.05
CA PRO A 585 5.24 -30.16 -20.05
C PRO A 585 4.84 -29.73 -21.47
N ASN A 586 5.84 -29.52 -22.33
CA ASN A 586 5.71 -29.14 -23.75
C ASN A 586 5.15 -27.74 -24.05
N VAL A 587 5.11 -26.83 -23.07
CA VAL A 587 4.78 -25.42 -23.33
C VAL A 587 6.07 -24.61 -23.34
N GLY A 588 6.51 -24.17 -24.53
CA GLY A 588 7.62 -23.23 -24.65
C GLY A 588 7.19 -21.89 -24.09
N TYR A 589 7.84 -21.42 -23.02
CA TYR A 589 7.64 -20.07 -22.53
C TYR A 589 8.24 -19.08 -23.53
N THR A 590 7.39 -18.53 -24.39
CA THR A 590 7.75 -17.35 -25.17
C THR A 590 7.66 -16.17 -24.22
N ARG A 591 8.80 -15.67 -23.73
CA ARG A 591 8.85 -14.36 -23.05
C ARG A 591 8.08 -13.40 -23.94
N ALA A 592 6.98 -12.82 -23.44
CA ALA A 592 6.33 -11.72 -24.13
C ALA A 592 7.43 -10.67 -24.40
N GLU A 593 7.75 -10.51 -25.67
CA GLU A 593 8.97 -9.91 -26.21
C GLU A 593 9.51 -8.71 -25.40
N MET A 594 10.64 -8.94 -24.72
CA MET A 594 11.64 -7.90 -24.44
C MET A 594 13.07 -8.33 -24.80
N ALA A 595 13.26 -9.53 -25.35
CA ALA A 595 14.54 -9.99 -25.89
C ALA A 595 14.40 -10.22 -27.39
N GLY A 596 15.20 -9.51 -28.18
CA GLY A 596 15.26 -9.70 -29.63
C GLY A 596 15.87 -11.05 -29.96
N GLN A 597 15.10 -11.91 -30.62
CA GLN A 597 15.62 -12.82 -31.64
C GLN A 597 14.49 -13.29 -32.56
N SER A 598 14.56 -12.78 -33.78
CA SER A 598 14.04 -13.32 -35.05
C SER A 598 13.17 -14.59 -34.98
N ILE A 599 11.87 -14.42 -34.73
CA ILE A 599 10.81 -15.28 -35.29
C ILE A 599 9.65 -14.39 -35.75
N SER A 600 9.09 -14.73 -36.89
CA SER A 600 8.22 -14.00 -37.83
C SER A 600 7.00 -13.23 -37.28
N TYR A 601 6.90 -11.97 -37.74
CA TYR A 601 5.67 -11.22 -38.09
C TYR A 601 4.42 -11.40 -37.19
N SER A 602 4.33 -10.77 -36.00
CA SER A 602 3.02 -10.50 -35.38
C SER A 602 2.94 -9.47 -34.23
N THR A 603 3.98 -8.71 -33.88
CA THR A 603 3.96 -7.86 -32.68
C THR A 603 4.30 -6.39 -32.98
N ARG A 604 3.35 -5.60 -33.51
CA ARG A 604 3.59 -4.17 -33.79
C ARG A 604 2.98 -3.20 -32.76
N ASP A 605 1.77 -3.39 -32.27
CA ASP A 605 1.11 -2.28 -31.52
C ASP A 605 1.42 -2.20 -30.01
N LYS A 606 1.57 -3.33 -29.30
CA LYS A 606 2.09 -3.31 -27.90
C LYS A 606 3.62 -3.14 -27.84
N CYS A 607 4.31 -3.56 -28.92
CA CYS A 607 5.75 -3.37 -29.10
C CYS A 607 6.08 -1.89 -29.30
N MET A 608 5.30 -1.14 -30.09
CA MET A 608 5.50 0.31 -30.28
C MET A 608 5.35 1.15 -29.00
N LEU A 609 4.44 0.78 -28.08
CA LEU A 609 4.25 1.51 -26.82
C LEU A 609 5.41 1.26 -25.84
N CYS A 610 5.86 -0.01 -25.74
CA CYS A 610 6.97 -0.37 -24.86
C CYS A 610 8.32 0.09 -25.42
N THR A 611 8.54 0.07 -26.75
CA THR A 611 9.73 0.67 -27.37
C THR A 611 9.71 2.19 -27.26
N GLY A 612 8.54 2.82 -27.39
CA GLY A 612 8.36 4.25 -27.13
C GLY A 612 8.73 4.64 -25.70
N LEU A 613 8.22 3.91 -24.69
CA LEU A 613 8.57 4.14 -23.29
C LEU A 613 10.05 3.86 -23.00
N LYS A 614 10.61 2.76 -23.54
CA LYS A 614 12.04 2.44 -23.41
C LYS A 614 12.93 3.56 -23.93
N GLU A 615 12.58 4.13 -25.08
CA GLU A 615 13.32 5.23 -25.66
C GLU A 615 13.23 6.51 -24.81
N GLN A 616 12.06 6.81 -24.23
CA GLN A 616 11.94 7.93 -23.31
C GLN A 616 12.74 7.71 -22.02
N ILE A 617 12.73 6.48 -21.48
CA ILE A 617 13.56 6.13 -20.31
C ILE A 617 15.04 6.34 -20.65
N ARG A 618 15.51 5.88 -21.82
CA ARG A 618 16.90 6.10 -22.26
C ARG A 618 17.27 7.57 -22.32
N LYS A 619 16.40 8.42 -22.89
CA LYS A 619 16.63 9.87 -22.96
C LYS A 619 16.73 10.51 -21.58
N VAL A 620 15.84 10.15 -20.66
CA VAL A 620 15.86 10.65 -19.28
C VAL A 620 17.11 10.14 -18.54
N CYS A 621 17.52 8.89 -18.77
CA CYS A 621 18.76 8.35 -18.22
C CYS A 621 19.99 9.14 -18.71
N GLN A 622 20.06 9.48 -19.99
CA GLN A 622 21.17 10.29 -20.53
C GLN A 622 21.25 11.69 -19.91
N GLU A 623 20.10 12.32 -19.65
CA GLU A 623 20.04 13.64 -18.99
C GLU A 623 20.46 13.59 -17.51
N GLU A 624 20.14 12.51 -16.82
CA GLU A 624 20.51 12.29 -15.41
C GLU A 624 21.88 11.58 -15.26
N TYR A 625 22.61 11.40 -16.36
CA TYR A 625 23.91 10.74 -16.42
C TYR A 625 23.91 9.28 -15.90
N LEU A 626 22.83 8.55 -16.16
CA LEU A 626 22.63 7.15 -15.77
C LEU A 626 22.93 6.21 -16.94
N VAL A 627 23.52 5.05 -16.62
CA VAL A 627 23.82 3.99 -17.58
C VAL A 627 22.56 3.14 -17.82
N CYS A 628 22.17 3.00 -19.08
CA CYS A 628 20.99 2.26 -19.48
C CYS A 628 21.25 1.51 -20.79
N GLY A 629 21.35 0.18 -20.71
CA GLY A 629 21.48 -0.73 -21.85
C GLY A 629 20.22 -1.56 -22.11
N GLU A 630 20.24 -2.37 -23.16
CA GLU A 630 19.21 -3.37 -23.46
C GLU A 630 19.75 -4.81 -23.41
N GLY A 631 18.91 -5.74 -22.93
CA GLY A 631 19.24 -7.17 -22.92
C GLY A 631 20.43 -7.47 -22.01
N GLU A 632 21.49 -8.03 -22.60
CA GLU A 632 22.74 -8.36 -21.90
C GLU A 632 23.71 -7.17 -21.78
N GLU A 633 23.37 -6.02 -22.38
CA GLU A 633 24.16 -4.80 -22.20
C GLU A 633 24.12 -4.32 -20.73
N GLN A 634 25.16 -3.58 -20.35
CA GLN A 634 25.27 -3.00 -19.01
C GLN A 634 24.07 -2.10 -18.70
N GLY A 635 23.42 -2.34 -17.56
CA GLY A 635 22.18 -1.65 -17.17
C GLY A 635 20.90 -2.24 -17.76
N GLY A 636 20.96 -3.28 -18.60
CA GLY A 636 19.78 -3.97 -19.12
C GLY A 636 18.89 -4.59 -18.03
N ALA A 637 19.51 -5.19 -17.01
CA ALA A 637 18.78 -5.73 -15.85
C ALA A 637 18.04 -4.64 -15.06
N TRP A 638 18.63 -3.45 -14.91
CA TRP A 638 17.99 -2.32 -14.24
C TRP A 638 16.82 -1.77 -15.08
N MET A 639 17.01 -1.65 -16.40
CA MET A 639 15.95 -1.28 -17.35
C MET A 639 14.76 -2.24 -17.27
N GLU A 640 15.02 -3.55 -17.20
CA GLU A 640 13.97 -4.56 -17.05
C GLU A 640 13.21 -4.37 -15.74
N LYS A 641 13.88 -4.05 -14.63
CA LYS A 641 13.22 -3.75 -13.35
C LYS A 641 12.35 -2.50 -13.40
N VAL A 642 12.78 -1.45 -14.11
CA VAL A 642 11.96 -0.24 -14.34
C VAL A 642 10.70 -0.57 -15.15
N LEU A 643 10.81 -1.46 -16.13
CA LEU A 643 9.65 -1.88 -16.93
C LEU A 643 8.71 -2.81 -16.16
N GLN A 644 9.25 -3.71 -15.32
CA GLN A 644 8.48 -4.51 -14.38
C GLN A 644 7.70 -3.60 -13.41
N LEU A 645 8.34 -2.53 -12.93
CA LEU A 645 7.71 -1.51 -12.10
C LEU A 645 6.50 -0.88 -12.80
N TYR A 646 6.65 -0.48 -14.06
CA TYR A 646 5.56 0.06 -14.87
C TYR A 646 4.40 -0.93 -15.06
N GLN A 647 4.71 -2.18 -15.39
CA GLN A 647 3.72 -3.24 -15.57
C GLN A 647 2.89 -3.45 -14.30
N ILE A 648 3.56 -3.54 -13.14
CA ILE A 648 2.87 -3.76 -11.86
C ILE A 648 2.07 -2.52 -11.44
N CYS A 649 2.55 -1.30 -11.71
CA CYS A 649 1.79 -0.06 -11.47
C CYS A 649 0.45 -0.01 -12.22
N ASN A 650 0.34 -0.69 -13.35
CA ASN A 650 -0.91 -0.78 -14.12
C ASN A 650 -1.85 -1.85 -13.56
N LEU A 651 -1.32 -2.93 -12.99
CA LEU A 651 -2.09 -4.02 -12.40
C LEU A 651 -2.59 -3.69 -10.99
N ASN A 652 -1.69 -3.16 -10.14
CA ASN A 652 -1.93 -2.93 -8.73
C ASN A 652 -1.81 -1.43 -8.39
N HIS A 653 -2.63 -0.98 -7.45
CA HIS A 653 -2.60 0.39 -6.97
C HIS A 653 -1.66 0.59 -5.77
N GLY A 654 -1.35 -0.50 -5.05
CA GLY A 654 -0.31 -0.61 -4.04
C GLY A 654 0.88 -1.41 -4.56
N LEU A 655 2.11 -0.94 -4.30
CA LEU A 655 3.34 -1.54 -4.81
C LEU A 655 4.47 -1.43 -3.78
N MET A 656 5.28 -2.47 -3.58
CA MET A 656 6.51 -2.40 -2.79
C MET A 656 7.74 -2.71 -3.64
N MET A 657 8.72 -1.83 -3.57
CA MET A 657 10.07 -2.00 -4.09
C MET A 657 10.96 -2.44 -2.93
N VAL A 658 11.38 -3.70 -2.95
CA VAL A 658 12.15 -4.31 -1.86
C VAL A 658 13.56 -4.60 -2.35
N GLY A 659 14.55 -4.29 -1.54
CA GLY A 659 15.92 -4.67 -1.81
C GLY A 659 16.91 -3.89 -0.95
N PRO A 660 18.17 -4.34 -0.86
CA PRO A 660 19.19 -3.69 -0.04
C PRO A 660 19.42 -2.22 -0.40
N SER A 661 20.02 -1.49 0.54
CA SER A 661 20.40 -0.08 0.35
C SER A 661 21.31 0.05 -0.87
N GLY A 662 20.99 0.96 -1.79
CA GLY A 662 21.81 1.17 -2.97
C GLY A 662 21.44 0.41 -4.24
N SER A 663 20.40 -0.42 -4.23
CA SER A 663 20.03 -1.26 -5.38
C SER A 663 19.32 -0.53 -6.54
N GLY A 664 19.40 0.80 -6.62
CA GLY A 664 18.77 1.60 -7.70
C GLY A 664 17.26 1.83 -7.59
N LYS A 665 16.62 1.49 -6.45
CA LYS A 665 15.17 1.62 -6.21
C LYS A 665 14.66 3.06 -6.41
N SER A 666 15.26 4.01 -5.69
CA SER A 666 14.80 5.41 -5.70
C SER A 666 14.96 6.04 -7.09
N THR A 667 16.02 5.68 -7.80
CA THR A 667 16.28 6.13 -9.16
C THR A 667 15.28 5.51 -10.15
N ALA A 668 14.92 4.23 -9.98
CA ALA A 668 14.01 3.53 -10.88
C ALA A 668 12.64 4.20 -10.99
N TRP A 669 12.00 4.53 -9.86
CA TRP A 669 10.70 5.18 -9.88
C TRP A 669 10.80 6.65 -10.31
N LYS A 670 11.87 7.38 -9.94
CA LYS A 670 12.08 8.78 -10.37
C LYS A 670 12.19 8.88 -11.90
N ILE A 671 12.96 7.99 -12.50
CA ILE A 671 13.14 7.93 -13.96
C ILE A 671 11.85 7.49 -14.64
N LEU A 672 11.16 6.47 -14.10
CA LEU A 672 9.88 6.05 -14.64
C LEU A 672 8.85 7.19 -14.64
N LEU A 673 8.76 7.96 -13.55
CA LEU A 673 7.80 9.06 -13.44
C LEU A 673 8.09 10.17 -14.48
N LYS A 674 9.37 10.58 -14.61
CA LYS A 674 9.80 11.55 -15.64
C LYS A 674 9.59 11.03 -17.06
N ALA A 675 9.85 9.75 -17.30
CA ALA A 675 9.64 9.15 -18.62
C ALA A 675 8.15 9.07 -18.99
N LEU A 676 7.28 8.75 -18.02
CA LEU A 676 5.83 8.75 -18.22
C LEU A 676 5.27 10.15 -18.47
N GLU A 677 5.80 11.16 -17.79
CA GLU A 677 5.45 12.56 -18.04
C GLU A 677 5.71 12.96 -19.49
N ARG A 678 6.86 12.56 -20.05
CA ARG A 678 7.20 12.81 -21.47
C ARG A 678 6.40 11.97 -22.44
N PHE A 679 6.10 10.73 -22.06
CA PHE A 679 5.42 9.78 -22.93
C PHE A 679 3.91 10.06 -23.05
N GLU A 680 3.25 10.30 -21.92
CA GLU A 680 1.79 10.49 -21.85
C GLU A 680 1.39 11.98 -21.86
N GLY A 681 2.34 12.91 -21.66
CA GLY A 681 2.05 14.34 -21.54
C GLY A 681 1.31 14.71 -20.24
N THR A 682 1.28 13.80 -19.27
CA THR A 682 0.61 13.99 -17.97
C THR A 682 1.65 14.22 -16.89
N GLU A 683 1.59 15.37 -16.23
CA GLU A 683 2.53 15.73 -15.15
C GLU A 683 2.53 14.69 -14.02
N GLY A 684 3.72 14.23 -13.66
CA GLY A 684 3.94 13.26 -12.58
C GLY A 684 4.37 13.95 -11.29
N VAL A 685 3.59 13.81 -10.21
CA VAL A 685 3.90 14.38 -8.90
C VAL A 685 4.13 13.25 -7.89
N ALA A 686 5.29 13.25 -7.23
CA ALA A 686 5.63 12.29 -6.19
C ALA A 686 5.68 12.95 -4.80
N HIS A 687 4.94 12.39 -3.86
CA HIS A 687 4.94 12.76 -2.44
C HIS A 687 5.72 11.67 -1.67
N VAL A 688 6.97 11.95 -1.33
CA VAL A 688 7.84 11.01 -0.60
C VAL A 688 7.72 11.25 0.89
N ILE A 689 7.39 10.22 1.67
CA ILE A 689 7.17 10.29 3.12
C ILE A 689 8.02 9.22 3.79
N ASP A 690 8.79 9.58 4.83
CA ASP A 690 9.35 8.59 5.74
C ASP A 690 8.35 8.36 6.90
N PRO A 691 7.68 7.19 6.96
CA PRO A 691 6.63 6.91 7.94
C PRO A 691 7.16 6.79 9.37
N LYS A 692 8.45 6.51 9.57
CA LYS A 692 9.07 6.30 10.90
C LYS A 692 9.75 7.56 11.44
N ALA A 693 10.04 8.52 10.56
CA ALA A 693 10.50 9.85 10.92
C ALA A 693 9.45 10.64 11.72
N ILE A 694 8.16 10.41 11.45
CA ILE A 694 7.03 11.02 12.17
C ILE A 694 6.31 9.99 13.05
N SER A 695 5.42 10.44 13.94
CA SER A 695 4.59 9.53 14.73
C SER A 695 3.40 9.00 13.90
N LYS A 696 2.79 7.88 14.33
CA LYS A 696 1.56 7.35 13.73
C LYS A 696 0.44 8.40 13.67
N GLU A 697 0.31 9.18 14.73
CA GLU A 697 -0.66 10.28 14.85
C GLU A 697 -0.36 11.40 13.84
N ALA A 698 0.90 11.80 13.68
CA ALA A 698 1.26 12.81 12.69
C ALA A 698 1.13 12.30 11.24
N LEU A 699 1.16 10.98 11.02
CA LEU A 699 1.00 10.38 9.70
C LEU A 699 -0.47 10.29 9.27
N TYR A 700 -1.36 9.77 10.14
CA TYR A 700 -2.78 9.57 9.81
C TYR A 700 -3.70 10.64 10.38
N GLY A 701 -3.35 11.25 11.50
CA GLY A 701 -4.21 12.15 12.25
C GLY A 701 -4.65 11.56 13.57
N VAL A 702 -5.17 12.44 14.44
CA VAL A 702 -5.68 12.08 15.77
C VAL A 702 -7.02 12.76 16.03
N LEU A 703 -7.91 12.04 16.71
CA LEU A 703 -9.16 12.57 17.24
C LEU A 703 -8.90 13.07 18.67
N ASP A 704 -9.07 14.37 18.92
CA ASP A 704 -8.92 14.90 20.27
C ASP A 704 -10.03 14.31 21.18
N PRO A 705 -9.69 13.63 22.29
CA PRO A 705 -10.68 12.99 23.16
C PRO A 705 -11.62 13.98 23.86
N ASN A 706 -11.20 15.25 24.02
CA ASN A 706 -11.97 16.28 24.71
C ASN A 706 -12.88 17.04 23.74
N THR A 707 -12.32 17.57 22.64
CA THR A 707 -13.08 18.41 21.68
C THR A 707 -13.81 17.56 20.64
N ARG A 708 -13.36 16.33 20.42
CA ARG A 708 -13.79 15.43 19.32
C ARG A 708 -13.53 16.01 17.94
N GLU A 709 -12.62 16.97 17.83
CA GLU A 709 -12.16 17.48 16.56
C GLU A 709 -11.11 16.54 15.98
N TRP A 710 -11.23 16.27 14.69
CA TRP A 710 -10.27 15.46 13.95
C TRP A 710 -9.18 16.37 13.39
N THR A 711 -7.93 16.03 13.68
CA THR A 711 -6.76 16.69 13.08
C THR A 711 -6.15 15.76 12.05
N ASP A 712 -6.01 16.23 10.82
CA ASP A 712 -5.43 15.43 9.74
C ASP A 712 -3.92 15.24 9.94
N GLY A 713 -3.45 14.03 9.67
CA GLY A 713 -2.03 13.73 9.52
C GLY A 713 -1.53 14.01 8.10
N LEU A 714 -0.23 13.81 7.88
CA LEU A 714 0.41 14.07 6.59
C LEU A 714 -0.20 13.28 5.44
N PHE A 715 -0.42 11.97 5.61
CA PHE A 715 -0.97 11.12 4.57
C PHE A 715 -2.43 11.46 4.27
N THR A 716 -3.25 11.67 5.30
CA THR A 716 -4.66 12.04 5.10
C THR A 716 -4.80 13.41 4.48
N HIS A 717 -3.97 14.37 4.88
CA HIS A 717 -3.93 15.70 4.28
C HIS A 717 -3.58 15.65 2.79
N ILE A 718 -2.55 14.90 2.40
CA ILE A 718 -2.15 14.74 0.99
C ILE A 718 -3.28 14.07 0.19
N LEU A 719 -3.86 12.99 0.73
CA LEU A 719 -4.92 12.27 0.04
C LEU A 719 -6.17 13.15 -0.14
N ARG A 720 -6.56 13.91 0.90
CA ARG A 720 -7.67 14.87 0.85
C ARG A 720 -7.42 15.95 -0.17
N LYS A 721 -6.22 16.55 -0.21
CA LYS A 721 -5.84 17.55 -1.20
C LYS A 721 -5.97 17.04 -2.65
N ILE A 722 -5.63 15.78 -2.90
CA ILE A 722 -5.81 15.15 -4.22
C ILE A 722 -7.30 14.96 -4.55
N ILE A 723 -8.11 14.55 -3.56
CA ILE A 723 -9.56 14.33 -3.74
C ILE A 723 -10.28 15.67 -3.99
N ASP A 724 -9.93 16.71 -3.25
CA ASP A 724 -10.56 18.04 -3.36
C ASP A 724 -10.22 18.74 -4.68
N ASN A 725 -9.13 18.34 -5.34
CA ASN A 725 -8.76 18.75 -6.69
C ASN A 725 -8.68 20.29 -6.88
N VAL A 726 -8.22 21.00 -5.85
CA VAL A 726 -8.20 22.47 -5.82
C VAL A 726 -7.31 23.08 -6.92
N ARG A 727 -6.22 22.40 -7.29
CA ARG A 727 -5.26 22.84 -8.32
C ARG A 727 -5.26 21.95 -9.56
N GLY A 728 -6.26 21.10 -9.73
CA GLY A 728 -6.31 20.15 -10.84
C GLY A 728 -5.46 18.89 -10.62
N GLU A 729 -5.24 18.48 -9.37
CA GLU A 729 -4.50 17.28 -8.98
C GLU A 729 -5.04 15.98 -9.62
N ILE A 730 -6.35 15.90 -9.90
CA ILE A 730 -6.99 14.72 -10.49
C ILE A 730 -6.56 14.46 -11.94
N ASN A 731 -6.16 15.52 -12.66
CA ASN A 731 -5.67 15.44 -14.03
C ASN A 731 -4.19 15.06 -14.10
N LYS A 732 -3.50 15.03 -12.96
CA LYS A 732 -2.09 14.69 -12.84
C LYS A 732 -1.93 13.27 -12.30
N ARG A 733 -0.78 12.65 -12.59
CA ARG A 733 -0.41 11.35 -12.01
C ARG A 733 0.19 11.60 -10.63
N GLN A 734 -0.43 11.03 -9.59
CA GLN A 734 -0.04 11.28 -8.20
C GLN A 734 0.54 10.00 -7.59
N TRP A 735 1.79 10.03 -7.16
CA TRP A 735 2.43 8.92 -6.46
C TRP A 735 2.69 9.31 -5.01
N ILE A 736 2.27 8.46 -4.08
CA ILE A 736 2.59 8.60 -2.65
C ILE A 736 3.57 7.48 -2.32
N ILE A 737 4.79 7.83 -1.92
CA ILE A 737 5.90 6.90 -1.75
C ILE A 737 6.31 6.90 -0.29
N PHE A 738 6.17 5.76 0.37
CA PHE A 738 6.68 5.54 1.72
C PHE A 738 8.12 5.04 1.64
N ASP A 739 9.05 5.97 1.83
CA ASP A 739 10.49 5.71 1.88
C ASP A 739 10.91 5.55 3.35
N GLY A 740 10.77 4.34 3.90
CA GLY A 740 11.15 4.01 5.27
C GLY A 740 10.82 2.56 5.60
N ASP A 741 10.99 2.17 6.86
CA ASP A 741 10.75 0.79 7.30
C ASP A 741 9.24 0.50 7.42
N VAL A 742 8.85 -0.76 7.13
CA VAL A 742 7.46 -1.22 7.13
C VAL A 742 7.23 -2.09 8.35
N ASP A 743 6.24 -1.71 9.16
CA ASP A 743 5.81 -2.46 10.33
C ASP A 743 4.27 -2.57 10.38
N PRO A 744 3.72 -3.46 11.23
CA PRO A 744 2.27 -3.63 11.35
C PRO A 744 1.57 -2.42 12.00
N GLU A 745 2.28 -1.61 12.79
CA GLU A 745 1.68 -0.55 13.61
C GLU A 745 1.08 0.57 12.76
N TRP A 746 1.82 1.05 11.75
CA TRP A 746 1.33 2.07 10.84
C TRP A 746 0.66 1.48 9.60
N VAL A 747 1.20 0.40 9.03
CA VAL A 747 0.75 -0.09 7.71
C VAL A 747 -0.61 -0.78 7.76
N GLU A 748 -1.02 -1.35 8.89
CA GLU A 748 -2.33 -2.01 8.99
C GLU A 748 -3.50 -1.05 8.69
N ASN A 749 -3.35 0.25 8.95
CA ASN A 749 -4.36 1.26 8.61
C ASN A 749 -4.51 1.49 7.09
N LEU A 750 -3.50 1.11 6.30
CA LEU A 750 -3.54 1.15 4.84
C LEU A 750 -4.12 -0.12 4.22
N ASN A 751 -4.35 -1.19 4.99
CA ASN A 751 -4.83 -2.45 4.44
C ASN A 751 -6.15 -2.30 3.66
N SER A 752 -7.07 -1.45 4.09
CA SER A 752 -8.31 -1.16 3.35
C SER A 752 -8.10 -0.26 2.12
N VAL A 753 -7.01 0.51 2.10
CA VAL A 753 -6.61 1.36 0.98
C VAL A 753 -5.96 0.52 -0.12
N LEU A 754 -5.14 -0.46 0.25
CA LEU A 754 -4.36 -1.33 -0.64
C LEU A 754 -5.17 -2.51 -1.20
N ASP A 755 -6.35 -2.80 -0.65
CA ASP A 755 -7.26 -3.83 -1.14
C ASP A 755 -8.19 -3.30 -2.25
N ASP A 756 -8.99 -4.19 -2.84
CA ASP A 756 -9.99 -3.85 -3.88
C ASP A 756 -10.98 -2.73 -3.45
N ASN A 757 -11.14 -2.53 -2.13
CA ASN A 757 -11.98 -1.49 -1.53
C ASN A 757 -11.53 -0.07 -1.87
N LYS A 758 -10.22 0.20 -1.96
CA LYS A 758 -9.64 1.54 -2.24
C LYS A 758 -10.19 2.64 -1.32
N LEU A 759 -10.32 2.34 -0.02
CA LEU A 759 -10.95 3.23 0.97
C LEU A 759 -10.12 3.30 2.25
N LEU A 760 -9.72 4.50 2.64
CA LEU A 760 -9.15 4.79 3.96
C LEU A 760 -10.27 5.09 4.93
N THR A 761 -10.32 4.37 6.05
CA THR A 761 -11.30 4.56 7.12
C THR A 761 -10.64 5.16 8.34
N LEU A 762 -11.04 6.38 8.70
CA LEU A 762 -10.48 7.11 9.84
C LEU A 762 -11.32 6.88 11.11
N PRO A 763 -10.74 7.01 12.31
CA PRO A 763 -11.45 6.84 13.59
C PRO A 763 -12.67 7.75 13.78
N ASN A 764 -12.67 8.95 13.16
CA ASN A 764 -13.81 9.86 13.15
C ASN A 764 -15.00 9.34 12.31
N GLY A 765 -14.86 8.18 11.65
CA GLY A 765 -15.86 7.57 10.77
C GLY A 765 -15.77 8.07 9.32
N GLU A 766 -14.88 9.00 9.02
CA GLU A 766 -14.68 9.50 7.68
C GLU A 766 -14.04 8.43 6.78
N ARG A 767 -14.51 8.38 5.52
CA ARG A 767 -14.05 7.43 4.51
C ARG A 767 -13.51 8.16 3.30
N LEU A 768 -12.20 8.18 3.13
CA LEU A 768 -11.53 8.78 1.97
C LEU A 768 -11.30 7.72 0.89
N SER A 769 -11.86 7.92 -0.30
CA SER A 769 -11.65 7.00 -1.42
C SER A 769 -10.37 7.33 -2.17
N LEU A 770 -9.57 6.32 -2.49
CA LEU A 770 -8.37 6.47 -3.31
C LEU A 770 -8.76 6.68 -4.79
N PRO A 771 -8.44 7.83 -5.39
CA PRO A 771 -8.71 8.09 -6.81
C PRO A 771 -7.86 7.20 -7.74
N PRO A 772 -8.32 6.92 -8.98
CA PRO A 772 -7.62 6.01 -9.90
C PRO A 772 -6.28 6.56 -10.43
N ASN A 773 -6.03 7.86 -10.35
CA ASN A 773 -4.76 8.50 -10.71
C ASN A 773 -3.70 8.43 -9.59
N VAL A 774 -4.07 7.95 -8.39
CA VAL A 774 -3.15 7.79 -7.25
C VAL A 774 -2.54 6.38 -7.23
N ARG A 775 -1.23 6.30 -6.94
CA ARG A 775 -0.53 5.04 -6.59
C ARG A 775 0.17 5.19 -5.27
N VAL A 776 0.13 4.13 -4.46
CA VAL A 776 0.82 4.06 -3.16
C VAL A 776 1.99 3.09 -3.29
N MET A 777 3.21 3.58 -3.10
CA MET A 777 4.44 2.81 -3.24
C MET A 777 5.19 2.73 -1.92
N PHE A 778 5.92 1.65 -1.70
CA PHE A 778 6.79 1.46 -0.54
C PHE A 778 8.21 1.22 -1.02
N GLU A 779 9.16 2.03 -0.58
CA GLU A 779 10.59 1.84 -0.81
C GLU A 779 11.25 1.37 0.48
N VAL A 780 11.52 0.06 0.56
CA VAL A 780 11.96 -0.63 1.78
C VAL A 780 13.29 -1.36 1.56
N GLN A 781 14.07 -1.48 2.63
CA GLN A 781 15.27 -2.32 2.62
C GLN A 781 14.91 -3.80 2.73
N ASP A 782 14.11 -4.16 3.74
CA ASP A 782 13.63 -5.51 3.97
C ASP A 782 12.20 -5.51 4.53
N LEU A 783 11.60 -6.70 4.60
CA LEU A 783 10.25 -6.94 5.08
C LEU A 783 10.25 -7.95 6.22
N LYS A 784 11.24 -7.92 7.11
CA LYS A 784 11.35 -8.90 8.22
C LYS A 784 10.19 -8.78 9.22
N TYR A 785 9.77 -7.55 9.51
CA TYR A 785 8.70 -7.25 10.48
C TYR A 785 7.36 -6.96 9.80
N ALA A 786 7.31 -6.98 8.47
CA ALA A 786 6.08 -6.80 7.71
C ALA A 786 5.22 -8.05 7.78
N THR A 787 3.90 -7.86 7.83
CA THR A 787 2.96 -8.98 7.88
C THR A 787 2.50 -9.40 6.49
N LEU A 788 2.24 -10.69 6.32
CA LEU A 788 1.68 -11.23 5.07
C LEU A 788 0.33 -10.57 4.70
N ALA A 789 -0.43 -10.08 5.69
CA ALA A 789 -1.68 -9.36 5.45
C ALA A 789 -1.48 -8.09 4.61
N THR A 790 -0.36 -7.40 4.79
CA THR A 790 0.02 -6.22 4.03
C THR A 790 0.68 -6.61 2.71
N VAL A 791 1.70 -7.46 2.75
CA VAL A 791 2.51 -7.81 1.56
C VAL A 791 1.65 -8.41 0.44
N SER A 792 0.68 -9.25 0.79
CA SER A 792 -0.22 -9.89 -0.18
C SER A 792 -1.13 -8.92 -0.96
N ARG A 793 -1.34 -7.69 -0.46
CA ARG A 793 -2.17 -6.65 -1.12
C ARG A 793 -1.37 -5.77 -2.09
N CYS A 794 -0.05 -5.81 -2.03
CA CYS A 794 0.82 -5.01 -2.88
C CYS A 794 1.39 -5.85 -4.03
N GLY A 795 1.59 -5.19 -5.17
CA GLY A 795 2.55 -5.69 -6.16
C GLY A 795 3.96 -5.61 -5.60
N MET A 796 4.85 -6.54 -5.96
CA MET A 796 6.20 -6.60 -5.42
C MET A 796 7.21 -6.55 -6.55
N VAL A 797 8.25 -5.73 -6.41
CA VAL A 797 9.43 -5.73 -7.28
C VAL A 797 10.67 -5.89 -6.42
N TRP A 798 11.36 -7.02 -6.58
CA TRP A 798 12.64 -7.29 -5.94
C TRP A 798 13.77 -6.64 -6.74
N PHE A 799 14.54 -5.77 -6.09
CA PHE A 799 15.78 -5.20 -6.59
C PHE A 799 16.96 -5.92 -5.93
N SER A 800 17.62 -6.79 -6.68
CA SER A 800 18.87 -7.41 -6.21
C SER A 800 19.98 -6.38 -6.12
N GLU A 801 20.95 -6.65 -5.27
CA GLU A 801 22.17 -5.86 -5.16
C GLU A 801 22.99 -5.86 -6.49
N ASP A 802 22.86 -6.93 -7.29
CA ASP A 802 23.55 -7.10 -8.58
C ASP A 802 22.92 -6.30 -9.72
N VAL A 803 21.70 -5.80 -9.55
CA VAL A 803 21.02 -4.98 -10.57
C VAL A 803 21.84 -3.72 -10.88
N LEU A 804 22.52 -3.20 -9.86
CA LEU A 804 23.44 -2.08 -10.00
C LEU A 804 24.88 -2.59 -9.89
N SER A 805 25.54 -2.77 -11.03
CA SER A 805 26.95 -3.12 -11.05
C SER A 805 27.83 -1.95 -10.58
N THR A 806 28.99 -2.27 -10.02
CA THR A 806 29.96 -1.27 -9.56
C THR A 806 30.41 -0.35 -10.71
N GLU A 807 30.53 -0.90 -11.91
CA GLU A 807 30.88 -0.19 -13.13
C GLU A 807 29.84 0.90 -13.49
N MET A 808 28.54 0.60 -13.35
CA MET A 808 27.48 1.60 -13.59
C MET A 808 27.61 2.81 -12.66
N ILE A 809 28.03 2.57 -11.41
CA ILE A 809 28.25 3.64 -10.42
C ILE A 809 29.45 4.49 -10.81
N PHE A 810 30.52 3.87 -11.31
CA PHE A 810 31.71 4.60 -11.78
C PHE A 810 31.44 5.45 -13.01
N GLU A 811 30.74 4.90 -14.00
CA GLU A 811 30.36 5.66 -15.19
C GLU A 811 29.45 6.83 -14.84
N ASN A 812 28.50 6.64 -13.91
CA ASN A 812 27.69 7.73 -13.38
C ASN A 812 28.55 8.82 -12.71
N TYR A 813 29.45 8.44 -11.82
CA TYR A 813 30.34 9.39 -11.14
C TYR A 813 31.22 10.16 -12.14
N MET A 814 31.83 9.48 -13.10
CA MET A 814 32.65 10.10 -14.14
C MET A 814 31.85 11.06 -15.00
N SER A 815 30.64 10.67 -15.40
CA SER A 815 29.76 11.51 -16.21
C SER A 815 29.29 12.74 -15.44
N ARG A 816 29.03 12.61 -14.14
CA ARG A 816 28.73 13.76 -13.27
C ARG A 816 29.93 14.70 -13.12
N LEU A 817 31.13 14.16 -12.91
CA LEU A 817 32.35 14.96 -12.80
C LEU A 817 32.65 15.75 -14.08
N ARG A 818 32.35 15.20 -15.26
CA ARG A 818 32.57 15.88 -16.55
C ARG A 818 31.55 16.98 -16.88
N ASN A 819 30.35 16.89 -16.32
CA ASN A 819 29.23 17.72 -16.76
C ASN A 819 28.68 18.67 -15.68
N ILE A 820 28.85 18.36 -14.39
CA ILE A 820 28.34 19.16 -13.28
C ILE A 820 29.51 19.86 -12.59
N PRO A 821 29.64 21.20 -12.67
CA PRO A 821 30.73 21.91 -12.03
C PRO A 821 30.67 21.78 -10.50
N LEU A 822 31.82 21.56 -9.86
CA LEU A 822 31.95 21.45 -8.40
C LEU A 822 31.96 22.80 -7.65
N GLU A 823 32.18 23.92 -8.35
CA GLU A 823 32.01 25.28 -7.80
C GLU A 823 30.54 25.68 -7.90
N GLU A 824 29.92 26.00 -6.75
CA GLU A 824 28.67 26.75 -6.74
C GLU A 824 29.03 28.16 -7.21
N ALA A 825 28.46 28.61 -8.33
CA ALA A 825 28.56 30.02 -8.70
C ALA A 825 27.92 30.82 -7.56
N ASP A 826 28.69 31.67 -6.88
CA ASP A 826 28.17 32.61 -5.90
C ASP A 826 26.89 33.25 -6.47
N GLU A 827 25.76 33.09 -5.79
CA GLU A 827 24.43 33.55 -6.23
C GLU A 827 24.34 35.08 -6.44
N ASP A 828 25.43 35.83 -6.24
CA ASP A 828 25.53 37.27 -6.46
C ASP A 828 25.89 37.69 -7.90
N SER A 829 26.17 36.77 -8.83
CA SER A 829 26.23 37.13 -10.26
C SER A 829 24.82 37.19 -10.87
N GLY A 830 24.16 38.33 -10.71
CA GLY A 830 22.77 38.56 -11.07
C GLY A 830 22.35 38.17 -12.50
N PHE A 831 21.09 37.72 -12.59
CA PHE A 831 20.24 37.60 -13.79
C PHE A 831 20.79 38.23 -15.09
N GLY A 832 21.52 37.44 -15.87
CA GLY A 832 21.86 37.72 -17.27
C GLY A 832 21.23 36.67 -18.17
N LYS A 833 20.25 37.08 -18.97
CA LYS A 833 19.54 36.28 -19.98
C LYS A 833 20.45 35.32 -20.75
N LYS A 834 20.02 34.04 -20.87
CA LYS A 834 20.47 33.13 -21.94
C LYS A 834 20.25 33.82 -23.29
N SER A 835 21.31 34.38 -23.87
CA SER A 835 21.36 34.66 -25.30
C SER A 835 21.91 33.42 -25.99
N ASP A 836 21.03 32.70 -26.69
CA ASP A 836 21.41 31.70 -27.68
C ASP A 836 22.39 32.34 -28.67
N ASN A 837 23.57 31.72 -28.78
CA ASN A 837 24.70 31.98 -29.69
C ASN A 837 25.99 32.40 -28.96
N LYS A 838 26.76 31.40 -28.51
CA LYS A 838 28.23 31.41 -28.53
C LYS A 838 28.75 29.98 -28.41
N GLU A 839 29.69 29.68 -29.27
CA GLU A 839 30.40 28.41 -29.43
C GLU A 839 31.00 27.89 -28.10
N ASP A 840 31.15 26.57 -28.02
CA ASP A 840 31.62 25.75 -26.90
C ASP A 840 32.95 26.23 -26.27
N ILE A 841 32.91 27.21 -25.38
CA ILE A 841 34.03 27.51 -24.46
C ILE A 841 33.65 26.93 -23.10
N LEU A 842 34.11 25.71 -22.82
CA LEU A 842 34.01 25.07 -21.50
C LEU A 842 34.62 25.99 -20.43
N SER A 843 33.98 26.10 -19.27
CA SER A 843 34.56 26.87 -18.16
C SER A 843 35.92 26.28 -17.75
N PRO A 844 36.90 27.10 -17.34
CA PRO A 844 38.22 26.60 -16.92
C PRO A 844 38.13 25.55 -15.79
N ALA A 845 37.17 25.71 -14.87
CA ALA A 845 36.92 24.76 -13.80
C ALA A 845 36.39 23.41 -14.31
N LEU A 846 35.55 23.41 -15.33
CA LEU A 846 35.03 22.18 -15.96
C LEU A 846 36.09 21.51 -16.84
N GLN A 847 36.98 22.28 -17.46
CA GLN A 847 38.12 21.74 -18.20
C GLN A 847 39.07 20.96 -17.28
N VAL A 848 39.42 21.52 -16.11
CA VAL A 848 40.22 20.80 -15.09
C VAL A 848 39.52 19.52 -14.64
N GLN A 849 38.20 19.55 -14.41
CA GLN A 849 37.43 18.35 -14.07
C GLN A 849 37.47 17.28 -15.16
N ASN A 850 37.39 17.68 -16.44
CA ASN A 850 37.51 16.76 -17.57
C ASN A 850 38.90 16.13 -17.65
N ASP A 851 39.96 16.92 -17.46
CA ASP A 851 41.34 16.44 -17.45
C ASP A 851 41.57 15.43 -16.31
N VAL A 852 41.07 15.74 -15.11
CA VAL A 852 41.09 14.80 -13.97
C VAL A 852 40.30 13.53 -14.27
N SER A 853 39.10 13.65 -14.85
CA SER A 853 38.27 12.50 -15.21
C SER A 853 38.96 11.58 -16.22
N ASN A 854 39.68 12.13 -17.20
CA ASN A 854 40.44 11.37 -18.19
C ASN A 854 41.59 10.59 -17.53
N ILE A 855 42.30 11.18 -16.57
CA ILE A 855 43.36 10.51 -15.81
C ILE A 855 42.77 9.36 -14.98
N LEU A 856 41.65 9.61 -14.29
CA LEU A 856 41.02 8.63 -13.40
C LEU A 856 40.40 7.45 -14.15
N GLN A 857 39.89 7.65 -15.38
CA GLN A 857 39.11 6.64 -16.12
C GLN A 857 39.78 5.27 -16.19
N SER A 858 41.12 5.21 -16.38
CA SER A 858 41.88 3.95 -16.45
C SER A 858 41.84 3.13 -15.14
N TYR A 859 41.74 3.79 -13.98
CA TYR A 859 41.74 3.14 -12.67
C TYR A 859 40.37 2.57 -12.26
N PHE A 860 39.30 3.05 -12.91
CA PHE A 860 37.90 2.65 -12.66
C PHE A 860 37.39 1.56 -13.62
N ALA A 861 38.25 1.03 -14.49
CA ALA A 861 37.94 -0.13 -15.33
C ALA A 861 37.60 -1.38 -14.48
N PRO A 862 36.96 -2.43 -15.06
CA PRO A 862 36.54 -3.64 -14.32
C PRO A 862 37.68 -4.35 -13.58
N ASP A 863 38.87 -4.40 -14.19
CA ASP A 863 40.11 -4.93 -13.60
C ASP A 863 41.01 -3.84 -12.99
N GLY A 864 40.46 -2.64 -12.84
CA GLY A 864 41.15 -1.46 -12.35
C GLY A 864 41.51 -1.55 -10.88
N LEU A 865 42.36 -0.61 -10.45
CA LEU A 865 42.82 -0.51 -9.07
C LEU A 865 41.65 -0.40 -8.08
N VAL A 866 40.63 0.39 -8.42
CA VAL A 866 39.53 0.70 -7.50
C VAL A 866 38.69 -0.55 -7.19
N VAL A 867 38.37 -1.37 -8.20
CA VAL A 867 37.57 -2.59 -8.03
C VAL A 867 38.32 -3.60 -7.17
N ARG A 868 39.59 -3.85 -7.46
CA ARG A 868 40.41 -4.80 -6.69
C ARG A 868 40.56 -4.38 -5.22
N CYS A 869 40.75 -3.09 -4.97
CA CYS A 869 40.80 -2.56 -3.61
C CYS A 869 39.44 -2.65 -2.91
N LEU A 870 38.34 -2.47 -3.64
CA LEU A 870 36.98 -2.59 -3.08
C LEU A 870 36.68 -4.03 -2.67
N GLU A 871 36.98 -5.00 -3.54
CA GLU A 871 36.83 -6.44 -3.25
C GLU A 871 37.67 -6.85 -2.04
N PHE A 872 38.94 -6.43 -1.99
CA PHE A 872 39.79 -6.66 -0.82
C PHE A 872 39.19 -6.02 0.44
N GLY A 873 38.72 -4.77 0.35
CA GLY A 873 38.08 -4.05 1.46
C GLY A 873 36.85 -4.77 2.02
N MET A 874 36.04 -5.40 1.16
CA MET A 874 34.86 -6.18 1.57
C MET A 874 35.21 -7.43 2.38
N THR A 875 36.42 -7.99 2.20
CA THR A 875 36.87 -9.17 2.96
C THR A 875 37.43 -8.84 4.35
N GLN A 876 37.74 -7.57 4.61
CA GLN A 876 38.34 -7.12 5.87
C GLN A 876 37.29 -6.88 6.97
N GLU A 877 37.72 -6.94 8.23
CA GLU A 877 36.88 -6.66 9.39
C GLU A 877 36.83 -5.14 9.67
N HIS A 878 35.61 -4.58 9.60
CA HIS A 878 35.31 -3.17 9.90
C HIS A 878 34.48 -3.06 11.18
N ILE A 879 34.43 -1.88 11.79
CA ILE A 879 33.71 -1.67 13.04
C ILE A 879 32.21 -1.51 12.79
N MET A 880 31.85 -0.79 11.74
CA MET A 880 30.49 -0.75 11.21
C MET A 880 30.42 -1.61 9.94
N ASP A 881 29.25 -2.16 9.65
CA ASP A 881 29.04 -3.00 8.47
C ASP A 881 29.53 -2.33 7.18
N PHE A 882 30.38 -3.03 6.44
CA PHE A 882 30.92 -2.54 5.19
C PHE A 882 29.88 -2.63 4.07
N THR A 883 29.59 -1.51 3.43
CA THR A 883 28.70 -1.46 2.26
C THR A 883 29.40 -0.76 1.10
N ARG A 884 29.21 -1.27 -0.12
CA ARG A 884 29.86 -0.75 -1.33
C ARG A 884 29.62 0.75 -1.51
N LEU A 885 28.37 1.20 -1.34
CA LEU A 885 28.04 2.61 -1.53
C LEU A 885 28.59 3.55 -0.46
N ARG A 886 28.72 3.12 0.79
CA ARG A 886 29.38 3.93 1.84
C ARG A 886 30.84 4.18 1.48
N ALA A 887 31.54 3.11 1.12
CA ALA A 887 32.93 3.14 0.70
C ALA A 887 33.13 4.03 -0.54
N LEU A 888 32.31 3.82 -1.58
CA LEU A 888 32.38 4.60 -2.82
C LEU A 888 31.96 6.07 -2.64
N SER A 889 30.92 6.35 -1.84
CA SER A 889 30.52 7.73 -1.53
C SER A 889 31.65 8.49 -0.80
N SER A 890 32.36 7.80 0.10
CA SER A 890 33.52 8.36 0.80
C SER A 890 34.68 8.61 -0.16
N LEU A 891 34.94 7.67 -1.08
CA LEU A 891 35.95 7.82 -2.13
C LEU A 891 35.65 9.01 -3.05
N PHE A 892 34.41 9.10 -3.57
CA PHE A 892 33.99 10.19 -4.45
C PHE A 892 34.08 11.55 -3.77
N SER A 893 33.74 11.63 -2.50
CA SER A 893 33.89 12.84 -1.69
C SER A 893 35.34 13.30 -1.60
N MET A 894 36.25 12.37 -1.32
CA MET A 894 37.69 12.69 -1.25
C MET A 894 38.27 13.07 -2.62
N LEU A 895 37.82 12.42 -3.71
CA LEU A 895 38.26 12.76 -5.06
C LEU A 895 37.76 14.14 -5.49
N ASN A 896 36.50 14.47 -5.21
CA ASN A 896 35.94 15.79 -5.46
C ASN A 896 36.70 16.87 -4.69
N GLN A 897 37.08 16.62 -3.44
CA GLN A 897 37.95 17.54 -2.70
C GLN A 897 39.35 17.64 -3.32
N GLY A 898 39.92 16.54 -3.80
CA GLY A 898 41.16 16.55 -4.56
C GLY A 898 41.10 17.49 -5.77
N VAL A 899 39.97 17.48 -6.49
CA VAL A 899 39.69 18.41 -7.59
C VAL A 899 39.52 19.84 -7.10
N ARG A 900 38.75 20.09 -6.03
CA ARG A 900 38.62 21.43 -5.45
C ARG A 900 39.94 22.02 -5.00
N ASN A 901 40.85 21.22 -4.45
CA ASN A 901 42.18 21.69 -4.07
C ASN A 901 42.97 22.17 -5.29
N VAL A 902 42.84 21.52 -6.45
CA VAL A 902 43.45 21.96 -7.71
C VAL A 902 42.78 23.25 -8.21
N LEU A 903 41.45 23.35 -8.13
CA LEU A 903 40.72 24.56 -8.53
C LEU A 903 41.11 25.77 -7.66
N GLN A 904 41.13 25.59 -6.33
CA GLN A 904 41.56 26.61 -5.38
C GLN A 904 43.03 27.01 -5.60
N TYR A 905 43.90 26.04 -5.91
CA TYR A 905 45.29 26.33 -6.24
C TYR A 905 45.41 27.19 -7.51
N ASN A 906 44.67 26.84 -8.56
CA ASN A 906 44.63 27.59 -9.83
C ASN A 906 44.03 28.99 -9.64
N HIS A 907 43.05 29.14 -8.75
CA HIS A 907 42.48 30.44 -8.41
C HIS A 907 43.46 31.31 -7.63
N ALA A 908 44.17 30.74 -6.65
CA ALA A 908 45.19 31.43 -5.88
C ALA A 908 46.43 31.79 -6.72
N HIS A 909 46.72 31.01 -7.77
CA HIS A 909 47.87 31.17 -8.67
C HIS A 909 47.41 31.38 -10.12
N SER A 910 46.60 32.42 -10.38
CA SER A 910 46.07 32.72 -11.71
C SER A 910 47.14 32.89 -12.78
N ASP A 911 48.32 33.40 -12.40
CA ASP A 911 49.46 33.61 -13.31
C ASP A 911 50.20 32.31 -13.67
N PHE A 912 50.12 31.30 -12.81
CA PHE A 912 50.81 30.01 -12.94
C PHE A 912 49.87 28.85 -12.54
N PRO A 913 48.85 28.55 -13.37
CA PRO A 913 47.97 27.42 -13.12
C PRO A 913 48.77 26.11 -13.12
N LEU A 914 48.25 25.10 -12.43
CA LEU A 914 48.88 23.80 -12.31
C LEU A 914 49.06 23.16 -13.71
N PRO A 915 50.29 22.83 -14.14
CA PRO A 915 50.51 22.19 -15.42
C PRO A 915 49.92 20.77 -15.47
N ASN A 916 49.47 20.32 -16.64
CA ASN A 916 48.91 18.97 -16.82
C ASN A 916 49.87 17.85 -16.37
N GLU A 917 51.18 18.02 -16.52
CA GLU A 917 52.16 17.03 -16.05
C GLU A 917 52.17 16.89 -14.52
N GLN A 918 51.96 17.99 -13.79
CA GLN A 918 51.83 17.94 -12.32
C GLN A 918 50.49 17.33 -11.91
N LEU A 919 49.42 17.63 -12.67
CA LEU A 919 48.10 17.03 -12.46
C LEU A 919 48.15 15.50 -12.62
N GLU A 920 48.80 15.00 -13.68
CA GLU A 920 49.01 13.56 -13.93
C GLU A 920 49.81 12.87 -12.82
N ARG A 921 50.68 13.59 -12.10
CA ARG A 921 51.43 13.05 -10.96
C ARG A 921 50.63 13.11 -9.65
N TYR A 922 49.85 14.17 -9.45
CA TYR A 922 49.09 14.42 -8.23
C TYR A 922 47.85 13.54 -8.12
N ILE A 923 47.02 13.49 -9.17
CA ILE A 923 45.70 12.83 -9.14
C ILE A 923 45.78 11.33 -8.82
N PRO A 924 46.67 10.52 -9.45
CA PRO A 924 46.79 9.10 -9.10
C PRO A 924 47.24 8.86 -7.66
N LYS A 925 48.10 9.72 -7.11
CA LYS A 925 48.54 9.62 -5.71
C LYS A 925 47.42 10.02 -4.75
N CYS A 926 46.66 11.05 -5.10
CA CYS A 926 45.45 11.46 -4.40
C CYS A 926 44.41 10.33 -4.38
N LEU A 927 44.23 9.62 -5.51
CA LEU A 927 43.37 8.44 -5.60
C LEU A 927 43.83 7.33 -4.64
N VAL A 928 45.13 7.01 -4.59
CA VAL A 928 45.66 6.01 -3.65
C VAL A 928 45.39 6.41 -2.19
N TYR A 929 45.62 7.67 -1.85
CA TYR A 929 45.32 8.21 -0.51
C TYR A 929 43.84 8.11 -0.19
N ALA A 930 42.97 8.44 -1.15
CA ALA A 930 41.53 8.38 -0.99
C ALA A 930 41.03 6.93 -0.82
N LEU A 931 41.55 5.97 -1.59
CA LEU A 931 41.21 4.54 -1.47
C LEU A 931 41.51 3.98 -0.08
N LEU A 932 42.69 4.31 0.45
CA LEU A 932 43.13 3.87 1.77
C LEU A 932 42.16 4.33 2.88
N TRP A 933 41.79 5.61 2.90
CA TRP A 933 40.90 6.16 3.92
C TRP A 933 39.43 5.81 3.71
N SER A 934 38.94 5.77 2.47
CA SER A 934 37.55 5.41 2.18
C SER A 934 37.24 3.94 2.45
N PHE A 935 38.17 3.03 2.18
CA PHE A 935 37.94 1.59 2.32
C PHE A 935 38.42 1.04 3.67
N ALA A 936 39.40 1.65 4.34
CA ALA A 936 39.91 1.18 5.64
C ALA A 936 39.78 2.21 6.78
N GLY A 937 39.20 3.39 6.55
CA GLY A 937 39.05 4.44 7.57
C GLY A 937 38.20 4.02 8.78
N ASP A 938 37.21 3.16 8.58
CA ASP A 938 36.37 2.56 9.63
C ASP A 938 37.04 1.37 10.34
N ALA A 939 38.17 0.89 9.83
CA ALA A 939 38.88 -0.26 10.38
C ALA A 939 39.98 0.14 11.37
N LYS A 940 40.46 -0.85 12.13
CA LYS A 940 41.61 -0.73 13.05
C LYS A 940 42.90 -0.46 12.28
N LEU A 941 43.91 0.10 12.96
CA LEU A 941 45.21 0.47 12.37
C LEU A 941 45.89 -0.68 11.59
N LYS A 942 45.78 -1.92 12.09
CA LYS A 942 46.34 -3.10 11.42
C LYS A 942 45.75 -3.30 10.01
N VAL A 943 44.42 -3.26 9.89
CA VAL A 943 43.71 -3.40 8.61
C VAL A 943 44.04 -2.25 7.66
N ARG A 944 44.23 -1.02 8.19
CA ARG A 944 44.71 0.12 7.40
C ARG A 944 46.10 -0.12 6.82
N SER A 945 47.01 -0.74 7.60
CA SER A 945 48.33 -1.13 7.12
C SER A 945 48.24 -2.23 6.06
N ASP A 946 47.45 -3.27 6.32
CA ASP A 946 47.25 -4.40 5.40
C ASP A 946 46.67 -3.92 4.05
N MET A 947 45.74 -2.96 4.06
CA MET A 947 45.23 -2.29 2.85
C MET A 947 46.33 -1.51 2.12
N GLY A 948 47.19 -0.80 2.86
CA GLY A 948 48.34 -0.10 2.27
C GLY A 948 49.34 -1.05 1.60
N ASP A 949 49.60 -2.20 2.22
CA ASP A 949 50.47 -3.25 1.66
C ASP A 949 49.83 -3.93 0.44
N PHE A 950 48.52 -4.16 0.47
CA PHE A 950 47.77 -4.66 -0.68
C PHE A 950 47.85 -3.69 -1.87
N ILE A 951 47.57 -2.39 -1.64
CA ILE A 951 47.71 -1.34 -2.66
C ILE A 951 49.14 -1.36 -3.23
N ARG A 952 50.16 -1.44 -2.37
CA ARG A 952 51.57 -1.51 -2.79
C ARG A 952 51.88 -2.71 -3.69
N SER A 953 51.18 -3.83 -3.52
CA SER A 953 51.36 -5.02 -4.35
C SER A 953 50.66 -4.94 -5.72
N VAL A 954 49.60 -4.14 -5.84
CA VAL A 954 48.74 -4.07 -7.04
C VAL A 954 49.03 -2.83 -7.90
N THR A 955 49.36 -1.69 -7.28
CA THR A 955 49.50 -0.42 -8.01
C THR A 955 50.79 -0.32 -8.82
N THR A 956 50.69 0.31 -9.99
CA THR A 956 51.84 0.82 -10.75
C THR A 956 52.17 2.29 -10.44
N VAL A 957 51.36 2.95 -9.60
CA VAL A 957 51.54 4.35 -9.20
C VAL A 957 52.81 4.51 -8.36
N PRO A 958 53.61 5.58 -8.53
CA PRO A 958 54.79 5.83 -7.71
C PRO A 958 54.44 6.05 -6.23
N LEU A 959 54.81 5.08 -5.39
CA LEU A 959 54.60 5.07 -3.94
C LEU A 959 55.81 5.62 -3.17
N PRO A 960 55.67 5.95 -1.87
CA PRO A 960 56.79 6.40 -1.04
C PRO A 960 57.94 5.37 -1.04
N PRO A 961 59.21 5.81 -1.14
CA PRO A 961 60.36 4.91 -1.29
C PRO A 961 60.70 4.09 -0.03
N THR A 962 60.19 4.48 1.13
CA THR A 962 60.48 3.80 2.41
C THR A 962 59.45 2.71 2.68
N SER A 963 59.78 1.45 2.39
CA SER A 963 58.87 0.31 2.56
C SER A 963 58.48 0.03 4.02
N ASN A 964 59.29 0.44 5.00
CA ASN A 964 59.02 0.18 6.41
C ASN A 964 57.95 1.08 7.04
N VAL A 965 57.55 2.16 6.37
CA VAL A 965 56.51 3.08 6.89
C VAL A 965 55.21 2.85 6.11
N PRO A 966 54.06 2.69 6.80
CA PRO A 966 52.76 2.57 6.16
C PRO A 966 52.40 3.77 5.29
N ILE A 967 51.62 3.56 4.22
CA ILE A 967 51.20 4.64 3.30
C ILE A 967 50.34 5.69 4.02
N ILE A 968 49.58 5.30 5.06
CA ILE A 968 48.75 6.21 5.88
C ILE A 968 49.55 7.35 6.53
N ASP A 969 50.86 7.18 6.73
CA ASP A 969 51.72 8.17 7.38
C ASP A 969 52.31 9.19 6.40
N TYR A 970 51.89 9.13 5.14
CA TYR A 970 52.19 10.13 4.12
C TYR A 970 50.93 10.88 3.68
N GLU A 971 51.10 12.16 3.41
CA GLU A 971 50.16 13.03 2.72
C GLU A 971 50.63 13.26 1.28
N VAL A 972 49.71 13.54 0.37
CA VAL A 972 50.02 13.97 -1.00
C VAL A 972 50.01 15.49 -1.05
N SER A 973 51.15 16.11 -1.32
CA SER A 973 51.23 17.56 -1.54
C SER A 973 50.62 17.94 -2.89
N ILE A 974 50.15 19.18 -3.04
CA ILE A 974 49.63 19.70 -4.32
C ILE A 974 50.67 19.65 -5.47
N THR A 975 51.96 19.65 -5.11
CA THR A 975 53.08 19.46 -6.05
C THR A 975 53.19 18.03 -6.59
N GLY A 976 52.38 17.10 -6.09
CA GLY A 976 52.35 15.71 -6.51
C GLY A 976 53.42 14.84 -5.85
N GLU A 977 53.96 15.22 -4.68
CA GLU A 977 54.96 14.45 -3.93
C GLU A 977 54.37 13.88 -2.62
N TRP A 978 54.97 12.80 -2.12
CA TRP A 978 54.60 12.22 -0.83
C TRP A 978 55.38 12.90 0.29
N SER A 979 54.68 13.54 1.22
CA SER A 979 55.28 14.20 2.40
C SER A 979 54.84 13.49 3.69
N PRO A 980 55.76 13.15 4.61
CA PRO A 980 55.38 12.46 5.84
C PRO A 980 54.62 13.40 6.78
N TRP A 981 53.53 12.90 7.39
CA TRP A 981 52.69 13.66 8.32
C TRP A 981 53.46 14.18 9.54
N SER A 982 54.55 13.52 9.93
CA SER A 982 55.45 13.96 11.01
C SER A 982 56.00 15.38 10.81
N ASN A 983 56.16 15.82 9.56
CA ASN A 983 56.67 17.15 9.25
C ASN A 983 55.65 18.27 9.55
N LYS A 984 54.35 17.93 9.61
CA LYS A 984 53.27 18.87 9.90
C LYS A 984 52.89 18.94 11.38
N VAL A 985 53.51 18.15 12.25
CA VAL A 985 53.25 18.18 13.70
C VAL A 985 54.13 19.27 14.35
N PRO A 986 53.58 20.44 14.73
CA PRO A 986 54.38 21.46 15.41
C PRO A 986 54.70 21.03 16.84
N GLN A 987 55.91 21.34 17.32
CA GLN A 987 56.22 21.25 18.73
C GLN A 987 55.63 22.47 19.44
N ILE A 988 54.49 22.28 20.12
CA ILE A 988 53.81 23.34 20.88
C ILE A 988 54.31 23.31 22.33
N GLU A 989 54.88 24.42 22.80
CA GLU A 989 55.09 24.66 24.22
C GLU A 989 53.78 25.16 24.84
N VAL A 990 53.15 24.33 25.68
CA VAL A 990 51.89 24.69 26.34
C VAL A 990 52.19 25.57 27.56
N GLU A 991 51.59 26.75 27.62
CA GLU A 991 51.70 27.65 28.78
C GLU A 991 51.20 26.96 30.06
N THR A 992 51.95 27.06 31.17
CA THR A 992 51.70 26.31 32.41
C THR A 992 50.31 26.50 33.01
N HIS A 993 49.68 27.66 32.84
CA HIS A 993 48.34 27.97 33.34
C HIS A 993 47.20 27.36 32.49
N LYS A 994 47.53 26.79 31.33
CA LYS A 994 46.61 26.33 30.28
C LYS A 994 46.70 24.80 30.04
N VAL A 995 47.60 24.11 30.76
CA VAL A 995 47.90 22.68 30.59
C VAL A 995 46.68 21.75 30.77
N ALA A 996 45.69 22.15 31.58
CA ALA A 996 44.48 21.38 31.83
C ALA A 996 43.23 21.94 31.13
N ALA A 997 43.38 22.96 30.29
CA ALA A 997 42.23 23.55 29.60
C ALA A 997 41.72 22.56 28.52
N PRO A 998 40.40 22.28 28.49
CA PRO A 998 39.82 21.37 27.50
C PRO A 998 39.97 21.87 26.05
N ASP A 999 40.26 23.17 25.90
CA ASP A 999 40.35 23.83 24.60
C ASP A 999 41.71 23.58 23.90
N ILE A 1000 42.73 23.12 24.63
CA ILE A 1000 44.07 22.91 24.10
C ILE A 1000 44.23 21.47 23.66
N VAL A 1001 44.41 21.32 22.35
CA VAL A 1001 44.69 20.04 21.70
C VAL A 1001 46.18 19.99 21.40
N VAL A 1002 46.89 19.02 21.98
CA VAL A 1002 48.30 18.78 21.62
C VAL A 1002 48.31 18.05 20.26
N PRO A 1003 48.91 18.65 19.22
CA PRO A 1003 48.97 18.01 17.91
C PRO A 1003 49.89 16.79 17.97
N THR A 1004 49.34 15.64 17.64
CA THR A 1004 50.01 14.37 17.45
C THR A 1004 49.87 13.93 16.00
N LEU A 1005 50.62 12.92 15.57
CA LEU A 1005 50.49 12.35 14.22
C LEU A 1005 49.03 11.95 13.91
N ASP A 1006 48.34 11.34 14.88
CA ASP A 1006 46.97 10.87 14.71
C ASP A 1006 45.98 12.03 14.57
N THR A 1007 46.17 13.12 15.32
CA THR A 1007 45.25 14.26 15.28
C THR A 1007 45.33 15.02 13.96
N VAL A 1008 46.52 15.32 13.43
CA VAL A 1008 46.64 16.04 12.14
C VAL A 1008 46.11 15.23 10.96
N ARG A 1009 46.31 13.90 10.97
CA ARG A 1009 45.75 13.01 9.93
C ARG A 1009 44.23 13.03 9.93
N HIS A 1010 43.62 12.78 11.10
CA HIS A 1010 42.16 12.76 11.20
C HIS A 1010 41.56 14.15 10.97
N GLU A 1011 42.22 15.22 11.43
CA GLU A 1011 41.81 16.60 11.20
C GLU A 1011 41.74 16.95 9.71
N SER A 1012 42.77 16.58 8.94
CA SER A 1012 42.78 16.77 7.47
C SER A 1012 41.66 16.00 6.77
N LEU A 1013 41.40 14.77 7.20
CA LEU A 1013 40.32 13.95 6.65
C LEU A 1013 38.94 14.52 6.99
N LEU A 1014 38.73 14.96 8.24
CA LEU A 1014 37.48 15.59 8.66
C LEU A 1014 37.25 16.91 7.92
N TYR A 1015 38.29 17.73 7.75
CA TYR A 1015 38.22 18.95 6.96
C TYR A 1015 37.73 18.67 5.53
N THR A 1016 38.23 17.60 4.92
CA THR A 1016 37.82 17.17 3.57
C THR A 1016 36.31 16.94 3.48
N TRP A 1017 35.72 16.20 4.41
CA TRP A 1017 34.28 15.90 4.38
C TRP A 1017 33.40 17.07 4.86
N LEU A 1018 33.88 17.86 5.83
CA LEU A 1018 33.19 19.05 6.31
C LEU A 1018 33.12 20.15 5.23
N ALA A 1019 34.16 20.28 4.40
CA ALA A 1019 34.18 21.21 3.27
C ALA A 1019 33.16 20.83 2.18
N GLU A 1020 32.84 19.54 2.04
CA GLU A 1020 31.77 19.08 1.15
C GLU A 1020 30.37 19.15 1.76
N HIS A 1021 30.26 19.59 3.02
CA HIS A 1021 29.04 19.54 3.80
C HIS A 1021 28.43 18.12 3.87
N LYS A 1022 29.28 17.08 3.87
CA LYS A 1022 28.87 15.68 3.98
C LYS A 1022 28.66 15.32 5.45
N PRO A 1023 27.59 14.56 5.78
CA PRO A 1023 27.45 14.05 7.11
C PRO A 1023 28.51 12.99 7.38
N LEU A 1024 29.11 12.98 8.56
CA LEU A 1024 30.17 12.04 8.93
C LEU A 1024 29.96 11.48 10.34
N VAL A 1025 30.49 10.28 10.61
CA VAL A 1025 30.45 9.65 11.93
C VAL A 1025 31.84 9.28 12.43
N LEU A 1026 32.15 9.73 13.64
CA LEU A 1026 33.36 9.38 14.40
C LEU A 1026 33.04 8.21 15.32
N CYS A 1027 33.57 7.04 15.01
CA CYS A 1027 33.44 5.84 15.84
C CYS A 1027 34.73 5.61 16.63
N GLY A 1028 34.64 5.18 17.90
CA GLY A 1028 35.82 4.93 18.71
C GLY A 1028 35.49 4.71 20.17
N PRO A 1029 36.37 4.13 20.98
CA PRO A 1029 36.10 3.94 22.41
C PRO A 1029 35.98 5.28 23.15
N PRO A 1030 35.37 5.31 24.35
CA PRO A 1030 35.22 6.54 25.13
C PRO A 1030 36.61 7.09 25.52
N GLY A 1031 36.79 8.41 25.35
CA GLY A 1031 38.07 9.08 25.64
C GLY A 1031 39.15 8.94 24.56
N SER A 1032 38.86 8.38 23.38
CA SER A 1032 39.83 8.25 22.29
C SER A 1032 40.16 9.56 21.55
N GLY A 1033 39.52 10.68 21.91
CA GLY A 1033 39.76 11.98 21.30
C GLY A 1033 38.80 12.36 20.16
N LYS A 1034 37.73 11.58 19.90
CA LYS A 1034 36.71 11.86 18.85
C LYS A 1034 36.26 13.32 18.81
N THR A 1035 35.68 13.79 19.91
CA THR A 1035 35.13 15.14 20.07
C THR A 1035 36.22 16.20 19.96
N MET A 1036 37.40 15.92 20.52
CA MET A 1036 38.56 16.82 20.49
C MET A 1036 39.07 17.05 19.06
N THR A 1037 39.22 15.97 18.28
CA THR A 1037 39.67 16.03 16.87
C THR A 1037 38.65 16.78 16.00
N LEU A 1038 37.36 16.56 16.23
CA LEU A 1038 36.31 17.27 15.51
C LEU A 1038 36.36 18.78 15.76
N PHE A 1039 36.44 19.20 17.03
CA PHE A 1039 36.52 20.63 17.36
C PHE A 1039 37.81 21.29 16.84
N SER A 1040 38.92 20.55 16.75
CA SER A 1040 40.13 21.05 16.08
C SER A 1040 39.87 21.33 14.61
N ALA A 1041 39.30 20.36 13.88
CA ALA A 1041 38.99 20.50 12.46
C ALA A 1041 37.99 21.65 12.18
N LEU A 1042 37.00 21.84 13.05
CA LEU A 1042 36.01 22.91 12.92
C LEU A 1042 36.61 24.30 13.16
N ARG A 1043 37.69 24.44 13.95
CA ARG A 1043 38.39 25.73 14.11
C ARG A 1043 39.07 26.19 12.82
N ALA A 1044 39.42 25.27 11.93
CA ALA A 1044 39.96 25.61 10.61
C ALA A 1044 38.89 26.17 9.65
N LEU A 1045 37.60 26.06 9.99
CA LEU A 1045 36.47 26.50 9.16
C LEU A 1045 35.69 27.62 9.89
N PRO A 1046 35.98 28.90 9.61
CA PRO A 1046 35.37 30.03 10.33
C PRO A 1046 33.86 30.19 10.07
N ASP A 1047 33.37 29.64 8.96
CA ASP A 1047 31.97 29.76 8.52
C ASP A 1047 31.06 28.70 9.18
N MET A 1048 31.60 27.86 10.06
CA MET A 1048 30.90 26.76 10.73
C MET A 1048 30.55 27.12 12.18
N GLU A 1049 29.28 26.99 12.55
CA GLU A 1049 28.82 27.08 13.93
C GLU A 1049 28.36 25.70 14.42
N VAL A 1050 28.80 25.32 15.61
CA VAL A 1050 28.62 23.95 16.12
C VAL A 1050 27.64 23.94 17.28
N VAL A 1051 26.65 23.05 17.20
CA VAL A 1051 25.68 22.82 18.27
C VAL A 1051 25.76 21.37 18.70
N GLY A 1052 26.14 21.16 19.96
CA GLY A 1052 26.24 19.84 20.56
C GLY A 1052 24.89 19.30 21.04
N LEU A 1053 24.61 18.06 20.69
CA LEU A 1053 23.43 17.29 21.09
C LEU A 1053 23.89 15.97 21.69
N ASN A 1054 23.44 15.67 22.90
CA ASN A 1054 23.74 14.41 23.57
C ASN A 1054 22.56 13.46 23.39
N PHE A 1055 22.76 12.37 22.65
CA PHE A 1055 21.73 11.37 22.49
C PHE A 1055 21.68 10.44 23.70
N SER A 1056 20.47 9.98 23.99
CA SER A 1056 20.13 9.05 25.05
C SER A 1056 19.24 7.97 24.46
N SER A 1057 18.95 6.92 25.24
CA SER A 1057 18.05 5.84 24.80
C SER A 1057 16.64 6.36 24.48
N ALA A 1058 16.18 7.41 25.17
CA ALA A 1058 14.87 8.04 24.99
C ALA A 1058 14.87 9.22 23.98
N THR A 1059 15.96 9.44 23.24
CA THR A 1059 16.02 10.53 22.26
C THR A 1059 15.07 10.24 21.09
N THR A 1060 14.26 11.23 20.73
CA THR A 1060 13.28 11.17 19.64
C THR A 1060 13.45 12.36 18.68
N PRO A 1061 12.88 12.31 17.45
CA PRO A 1061 13.02 13.39 16.46
C PRO A 1061 12.62 14.78 16.97
N GLU A 1062 11.72 14.86 17.94
CA GLU A 1062 11.26 16.11 18.54
C GLU A 1062 12.37 16.88 19.25
N LEU A 1063 13.44 16.21 19.71
CA LEU A 1063 14.62 16.89 20.26
C LEU A 1063 15.32 17.73 19.18
N LEU A 1064 15.51 17.16 17.98
CA LEU A 1064 16.14 17.84 16.86
C LEU A 1064 15.28 19.03 16.39
N LEU A 1065 13.95 18.86 16.35
CA LEU A 1065 13.03 19.95 16.01
C LEU A 1065 13.14 21.13 16.99
N LYS A 1066 13.22 20.86 18.31
CA LYS A 1066 13.43 21.91 19.31
C LYS A 1066 14.77 22.64 19.12
N THR A 1067 15.80 21.93 18.71
CA THR A 1067 17.11 22.54 18.40
C THR A 1067 17.01 23.43 17.16
N PHE A 1068 16.33 22.98 16.11
CA PHE A 1068 16.07 23.79 14.93
C PHE A 1068 15.29 25.06 15.27
N ASP A 1069 14.23 24.96 16.09
CA ASP A 1069 13.44 26.12 16.49
C ASP A 1069 14.25 27.14 17.32
N HIS A 1070 15.36 26.72 17.96
CA HIS A 1070 16.22 27.60 18.74
C HIS A 1070 17.32 28.29 17.91
N TYR A 1071 17.95 27.57 16.97
CA TYR A 1071 19.11 28.04 16.21
C TYR A 1071 18.80 28.46 14.76
N CYS A 1072 17.63 28.11 14.26
CA CYS A 1072 17.21 28.36 12.88
C CYS A 1072 15.89 29.15 12.83
N GLU A 1073 15.63 29.73 11.66
CA GLU A 1073 14.37 30.39 11.33
C GLU A 1073 13.74 29.78 10.07
N TYR A 1074 12.40 29.80 10.03
CA TYR A 1074 11.64 29.35 8.86
C TYR A 1074 11.37 30.52 7.92
N ARG A 1075 12.00 30.51 6.74
CA ARG A 1075 11.81 31.51 5.69
C ARG A 1075 10.90 30.99 4.59
N LYS A 1076 9.92 31.80 4.18
CA LYS A 1076 9.03 31.48 3.04
C LYS A 1076 9.65 32.01 1.76
N THR A 1077 9.99 31.11 0.84
CA THR A 1077 10.47 31.42 -0.51
C THR A 1077 9.38 31.09 -1.55
N PRO A 1078 9.51 31.54 -2.82
CA PRO A 1078 8.58 31.15 -3.87
C PRO A 1078 8.51 29.63 -4.10
N ASN A 1079 9.59 28.92 -3.80
CA ASN A 1079 9.72 27.47 -4.01
C ASN A 1079 9.23 26.65 -2.80
N GLY A 1080 8.97 27.26 -1.65
CA GLY A 1080 8.49 26.56 -0.46
C GLY A 1080 8.91 27.22 0.85
N VAL A 1081 8.92 26.44 1.92
CA VAL A 1081 9.44 26.90 3.23
C VAL A 1081 10.83 26.34 3.41
N VAL A 1082 11.77 27.19 3.77
CA VAL A 1082 13.18 26.85 3.97
C VAL A 1082 13.52 27.06 5.44
N LEU A 1083 14.28 26.12 6.02
CA LEU A 1083 14.87 26.24 7.34
C LEU A 1083 16.35 26.63 7.19
N SER A 1084 16.72 27.76 7.77
CA SER A 1084 18.07 28.31 7.68
C SER A 1084 18.56 28.82 9.04
N PRO A 1085 19.87 28.81 9.32
CA PRO A 1085 20.41 29.36 10.56
C PRO A 1085 20.08 30.84 10.74
N VAL A 1086 19.89 31.27 11.99
CA VAL A 1086 19.66 32.70 12.33
C VAL A 1086 20.90 33.55 12.02
N GLN A 1087 22.10 32.96 12.16
CA GLN A 1087 23.35 33.62 11.82
C GLN A 1087 23.54 33.65 10.29
N LEU A 1088 23.57 34.85 9.73
CA LEU A 1088 23.74 35.06 8.28
C LEU A 1088 25.13 34.59 7.82
N GLY A 1089 25.16 33.87 6.71
CA GLY A 1089 26.40 33.43 6.06
C GLY A 1089 27.03 32.17 6.68
N LYS A 1090 26.54 31.69 7.82
CA LYS A 1090 27.12 30.54 8.51
C LYS A 1090 26.39 29.23 8.21
N TRP A 1091 27.16 28.15 8.29
CA TRP A 1091 26.69 26.77 8.27
C TRP A 1091 26.50 26.26 9.69
N LEU A 1092 25.32 25.73 9.98
CA LEU A 1092 25.03 25.10 11.27
C LEU A 1092 25.45 23.62 11.23
N VAL A 1093 26.30 23.23 12.17
CA VAL A 1093 26.80 21.87 12.34
C VAL A 1093 26.17 21.27 13.59
N LEU A 1094 25.23 20.35 13.39
CA LEU A 1094 24.63 19.59 14.47
C LEU A 1094 25.53 18.41 14.83
N PHE A 1095 26.17 18.50 15.98
CA PHE A 1095 27.02 17.44 16.52
C PHE A 1095 26.20 16.51 17.43
N CYS A 1096 25.91 15.31 16.96
CA CYS A 1096 25.15 14.28 17.68
C CYS A 1096 26.12 13.32 18.38
N ASP A 1097 26.37 13.53 19.67
CA ASP A 1097 27.12 12.60 20.50
C ASP A 1097 26.27 11.38 20.86
N GLU A 1098 26.89 10.21 20.91
CA GLU A 1098 26.24 8.91 21.14
C GLU A 1098 25.10 8.57 20.15
N ILE A 1099 25.31 8.85 18.86
CA ILE A 1099 24.28 8.71 17.81
C ILE A 1099 23.65 7.30 17.73
N ASN A 1100 24.36 6.25 18.17
CA ASN A 1100 23.91 4.86 18.12
C ASN A 1100 23.35 4.32 19.46
N LEU A 1101 23.11 5.21 20.43
CA LEU A 1101 22.46 4.91 21.70
C LEU A 1101 20.91 4.93 21.67
N PRO A 1102 20.21 5.71 20.82
CA PRO A 1102 18.75 5.75 20.81
C PRO A 1102 18.11 4.37 20.68
N ASP A 1103 17.01 4.17 21.40
CA ASP A 1103 16.32 2.90 21.40
C ASP A 1103 15.71 2.57 20.02
N MET A 1104 15.60 1.27 19.77
CA MET A 1104 14.88 0.74 18.62
C MET A 1104 13.46 0.52 19.10
N ASP A 1105 12.48 0.75 18.23
CA ASP A 1105 11.13 0.29 18.50
C ASP A 1105 11.03 -1.25 18.50
N GLN A 1106 9.83 -1.76 18.69
CA GLN A 1106 9.55 -3.21 18.71
C GLN A 1106 9.90 -3.92 17.38
N TYR A 1107 10.11 -3.14 16.31
CA TYR A 1107 10.34 -3.61 14.95
C TYR A 1107 11.77 -3.26 14.47
N GLY A 1108 12.68 -2.89 15.38
CA GLY A 1108 14.09 -2.70 15.06
C GLY A 1108 14.44 -1.36 14.40
N THR A 1109 13.53 -0.39 14.34
CA THR A 1109 13.80 0.92 13.72
C THR A 1109 14.14 1.97 14.79
N GLN A 1110 15.21 2.74 14.54
CA GLN A 1110 15.55 3.92 15.33
C GLN A 1110 14.94 5.18 14.67
N ARG A 1111 13.84 5.71 15.22
CA ARG A 1111 13.09 6.84 14.64
C ARG A 1111 13.96 8.08 14.36
N VAL A 1112 14.88 8.40 15.28
CA VAL A 1112 15.82 9.54 15.13
C VAL A 1112 16.74 9.35 13.94
N ILE A 1113 17.23 8.13 13.71
CA ILE A 1113 18.12 7.82 12.59
C ILE A 1113 17.36 7.85 11.26
N SER A 1114 16.11 7.38 11.24
CA SER A 1114 15.23 7.54 10.07
C SER A 1114 15.01 9.01 9.74
N PHE A 1115 14.76 9.84 10.75
CA PHE A 1115 14.62 11.28 10.58
C PHE A 1115 15.91 11.94 10.08
N LEU A 1116 17.07 11.63 10.69
CA LEU A 1116 18.37 12.13 10.21
C LEU A 1116 18.66 11.69 8.77
N ARG A 1117 18.30 10.46 8.40
CA ARG A 1117 18.38 10.00 7.00
C ARG A 1117 17.51 10.86 6.10
N GLN A 1118 16.26 11.13 6.48
CA GLN A 1118 15.36 11.98 5.69
C GLN A 1118 15.97 13.37 5.46
N LEU A 1119 16.55 13.97 6.51
CA LEU A 1119 17.23 15.28 6.44
C LEU A 1119 18.44 15.25 5.50
N VAL A 1120 19.21 14.15 5.47
CA VAL A 1120 20.39 13.99 4.61
C VAL A 1120 20.03 13.65 3.17
N GLU A 1121 19.15 12.68 2.95
CA GLU A 1121 18.82 12.12 1.64
C GLU A 1121 17.87 13.03 0.86
N HIS A 1122 16.84 13.57 1.52
CA HIS A 1122 15.82 14.42 0.90
C HIS A 1122 16.04 15.92 1.13
N ARG A 1123 17.04 16.31 1.93
CA ARG A 1123 17.34 17.72 2.29
C ARG A 1123 16.14 18.47 2.86
N GLY A 1124 15.32 17.80 3.67
CA GLY A 1124 14.13 18.41 4.25
C GLY A 1124 13.30 17.43 5.09
N PHE A 1125 12.22 17.94 5.65
CA PHE A 1125 11.25 17.18 6.42
C PHE A 1125 9.86 17.80 6.35
N PHE A 1126 8.84 17.06 6.79
CA PHE A 1126 7.48 17.59 6.92
C PHE A 1126 7.24 18.16 8.31
N ARG A 1127 6.78 19.40 8.37
CA ARG A 1127 6.35 20.00 9.63
C ARG A 1127 4.94 19.51 9.98
N ALA A 1128 4.79 18.92 11.16
CA ALA A 1128 3.53 18.30 11.58
C ALA A 1128 2.37 19.28 11.79
N SER A 1129 2.64 20.59 11.98
CA SER A 1129 1.61 21.60 12.27
C SER A 1129 0.77 22.00 11.05
N ASP A 1130 1.42 22.16 9.90
CA ASP A 1130 0.81 22.63 8.64
C ASP A 1130 1.00 21.65 7.48
N GLN A 1131 1.56 20.46 7.79
CA GLN A 1131 1.84 19.38 6.84
C GLN A 1131 2.64 19.85 5.62
N ALA A 1132 3.42 20.92 5.77
CA ALA A 1132 4.22 21.52 4.71
C ALA A 1132 5.63 20.93 4.66
N TRP A 1133 6.17 20.80 3.46
CA TRP A 1133 7.57 20.43 3.25
C TRP A 1133 8.49 21.60 3.60
N VAL A 1134 9.50 21.33 4.43
CA VAL A 1134 10.53 22.28 4.85
C VAL A 1134 11.86 21.80 4.30
N SER A 1135 12.49 22.58 3.41
CA SER A 1135 13.82 22.28 2.90
C SER A 1135 14.92 22.84 3.80
N LEU A 1136 16.02 22.13 3.95
CA LEU A 1136 17.19 22.58 4.71
C LEU A 1136 18.12 23.43 3.85
N GLU A 1137 18.63 24.51 4.43
CA GLU A 1137 19.65 25.37 3.83
C GLU A 1137 20.76 25.61 4.86
N ARG A 1138 22.03 25.38 4.48
CA ARG A 1138 23.21 25.60 5.33
C ARG A 1138 23.18 24.86 6.67
N ILE A 1139 22.70 23.62 6.69
CA ILE A 1139 22.67 22.75 7.87
C ILE A 1139 23.36 21.42 7.52
N GLN A 1140 24.29 20.98 8.36
CA GLN A 1140 24.98 19.71 8.24
C GLN A 1140 25.01 18.94 9.57
N PHE A 1141 25.26 17.63 9.50
CA PHE A 1141 25.17 16.71 10.64
C PHE A 1141 26.48 15.96 10.85
N VAL A 1142 26.96 15.92 12.08
CA VAL A 1142 28.16 15.16 12.46
C VAL A 1142 27.81 14.26 13.64
N GLY A 1143 28.08 12.96 13.54
CA GLY A 1143 27.85 12.02 14.63
C GLY A 1143 29.14 11.61 15.33
N ALA A 1144 29.05 11.30 16.61
CA ALA A 1144 30.05 10.52 17.32
C ALA A 1144 29.39 9.32 18.01
N CYS A 1145 30.10 8.19 18.07
CA CYS A 1145 29.64 7.02 18.79
C CYS A 1145 30.77 6.11 19.25
N ASN A 1146 30.39 5.20 20.14
CA ASN A 1146 31.20 4.03 20.43
C ASN A 1146 30.87 2.89 19.45
N PRO A 1147 31.77 1.90 19.28
CA PRO A 1147 31.51 0.73 18.46
C PRO A 1147 30.19 0.05 18.82
N PRO A 1148 29.45 -0.51 17.84
CA PRO A 1148 28.21 -1.24 18.11
C PRO A 1148 28.45 -2.54 18.90
N THR A 1149 29.71 -2.98 19.05
CA THR A 1149 30.11 -4.10 19.92
C THR A 1149 29.96 -3.78 21.41
N ASP A 1150 29.88 -2.50 21.78
CA ASP A 1150 29.80 -2.08 23.17
C ASP A 1150 28.38 -2.27 23.74
N PRO A 1151 28.23 -2.67 25.02
CA PRO A 1151 26.92 -2.88 25.63
C PRO A 1151 26.00 -1.65 25.54
N GLY A 1152 24.76 -1.88 25.12
CA GLY A 1152 23.74 -0.84 24.98
C GLY A 1152 23.86 0.01 23.72
N ARG A 1153 24.87 -0.21 22.86
CA ARG A 1153 24.96 0.41 21.54
C ARG A 1153 24.26 -0.47 20.49
N LYS A 1154 23.61 0.18 19.53
CA LYS A 1154 22.84 -0.49 18.48
C LYS A 1154 23.45 -0.21 17.11
N PRO A 1155 23.46 -1.16 16.17
CA PRO A 1155 23.99 -0.91 14.83
C PRO A 1155 23.11 0.10 14.10
N LEU A 1156 23.74 1.03 13.39
CA LEU A 1156 23.03 2.03 12.57
C LEU A 1156 22.52 1.38 11.27
N SER A 1157 21.36 1.83 10.79
CA SER A 1157 20.77 1.33 9.55
C SER A 1157 21.66 1.58 8.33
N HIS A 1158 21.76 0.59 7.43
CA HIS A 1158 22.51 0.71 6.17
C HIS A 1158 21.95 1.80 5.25
N ARG A 1159 20.66 2.14 5.38
CA ARG A 1159 20.05 3.26 4.64
C ARG A 1159 20.64 4.60 5.06
N PHE A 1160 20.96 4.77 6.34
CA PHE A 1160 21.63 5.96 6.85
C PHE A 1160 23.14 5.92 6.53
N LEU A 1161 23.81 4.81 6.85
CA LEU A 1161 25.27 4.65 6.64
C LEU A 1161 25.70 4.80 5.18
N ARG A 1162 24.81 4.55 4.21
CA ARG A 1162 25.07 4.78 2.79
C ARG A 1162 25.55 6.21 2.49
N HIS A 1163 25.04 7.20 3.22
CA HIS A 1163 25.32 8.62 2.96
C HIS A 1163 26.46 9.17 3.83
N VAL A 1164 26.90 8.40 4.84
CA VAL A 1164 27.70 8.90 5.95
C VAL A 1164 29.04 8.16 5.97
N PRO A 1165 30.15 8.81 5.63
CA PRO A 1165 31.49 8.26 5.86
C PRO A 1165 31.77 8.06 7.36
N VAL A 1166 32.47 6.98 7.68
CA VAL A 1166 32.82 6.59 9.07
C VAL A 1166 34.33 6.59 9.24
N ILE A 1167 34.83 7.19 10.32
CA ILE A 1167 36.23 7.12 10.74
C ILE A 1167 36.31 6.46 12.10
N TYR A 1168 37.21 5.49 12.24
CA TYR A 1168 37.59 4.96 13.53
C TYR A 1168 38.71 5.77 14.18
N VAL A 1169 38.51 6.19 15.43
CA VAL A 1169 39.50 6.87 16.26
C VAL A 1169 39.76 6.00 17.48
N ASP A 1170 40.88 5.28 17.47
CA ASP A 1170 41.34 4.46 18.59
C ASP A 1170 42.10 5.31 19.64
N TYR A 1171 42.42 4.72 20.79
CA TYR A 1171 43.30 5.34 21.76
C TYR A 1171 44.65 5.70 21.14
N PRO A 1172 45.22 6.87 21.46
CA PRO A 1172 46.55 7.24 20.98
C PRO A 1172 47.60 6.20 21.39
N GLY A 1173 48.51 5.84 20.49
CA GLY A 1173 49.58 4.89 20.78
C GLY A 1173 50.53 5.38 21.88
N GLU A 1174 51.34 4.47 22.45
CA GLU A 1174 52.25 4.80 23.56
C GLU A 1174 53.24 5.93 23.24
N THR A 1175 53.69 6.01 21.98
CA THR A 1175 54.53 7.10 21.47
C THR A 1175 53.80 8.44 21.41
N SER A 1176 52.57 8.45 20.86
CA SER A 1176 51.70 9.63 20.82
C SER A 1176 51.33 10.09 22.24
N LEU A 1177 51.08 9.18 23.17
CA LEU A 1177 50.81 9.48 24.58
C LEU A 1177 52.00 10.09 25.31
N LYS A 1178 53.22 9.59 25.06
CA LYS A 1178 54.46 10.18 25.62
C LYS A 1178 54.73 11.58 25.08
N GLN A 1179 54.26 11.89 23.88
CA GLN A 1179 54.36 13.21 23.28
C GLN A 1179 53.24 14.15 23.79
N ALA A 1180 52.03 13.63 23.98
CA ALA A 1180 50.88 14.41 24.47
C ALA A 1180 50.90 14.63 25.99
N SER A 1181 51.53 13.75 26.76
CA SER A 1181 51.67 13.89 28.22
C SER A 1181 52.84 14.81 28.56
N PRO A 1182 52.66 15.85 29.40
CA PRO A 1182 53.76 16.69 29.82
C PRO A 1182 54.81 15.83 30.54
N ARG A 1183 56.08 15.92 30.12
CA ARG A 1183 57.20 15.35 30.88
C ARG A 1183 57.17 15.99 32.26
N LYS A 1184 56.86 15.19 33.30
CA LYS A 1184 57.02 15.60 34.69
C LYS A 1184 58.48 15.86 35.02
#